data_AF-A0A4Q2D0U4-F1
#
_entry.id   AF-A0A4Q2D0U4-F1
#
_cell.length_a   1.000
_cell.length_b   1.000
_cell.length_c   1.000
_cell.angle_alpha   90.00
_cell.angle_beta   90.00
_cell.angle_gamma   90.00
#
_symmetry.space_group_name_H-M   'P 1'
#
loop_
_entity.id
_entity.type
_entity.pdbx_description
1 polymer ?
#
loop_
_entity_poly.entity_id
_entity_poly.type
_entity_poly.pdbx_seq_one_letter_code
_entity_poly.pdbx_strand_id
1 'polypeptide(L)'
;MPSSSPSKTKKTQASHATKHKASSPAPALDYDQARQAAENAARHFIKAKKTNEKYSNYVKAGSAFVKSLSDDDALKAKIWSQHSKTAQSQAPEHEIDDGELKEDELDPGEDVHSPDPQMDRVMDPEFGEAFDGPPKPCTPEAIAIFLWYKCFHEGRKVSTANLIYSAFVNHYKMLDGDKFRGPWQDDGISTPRGNPAHAARVQDMLKAIKKKDGEPERKHSRAMSYDDMRQVYEYISKECPAQEEVPSHDQQSKAKRGRLLYYLAVSSFAWTVWTRNCETRLLQFKHFDFNPAAKICSDGKQHSYWVVNLRNRKNWQAHLEKGEHQLYGHVYNIYSKPEDPAIDVYQHVLRWKDFLEDHILGRPMEDNDYMFPGLGANLTINPGEPSTYAFNRDLIKEVATAAGLHKANKYMTHCFRRGGAQYRFMFASIGRRWTMARIRWWGGWATGERGDTLIRYLLDELQTYEEDHRDALCPSDETANRSHMGEDRALRPLTTSDGQEFFNNCKTELNECLKAQIEGLSQHVSWLTNSCFTAMQVVRHQQAPPLQPQHSASTYQALLPSNSSLQPFTSHIGVYQQPNNAPFQLSTGRASHPIKLCISHHQAYHIKLCISHYPSRPSAIAFLKRSQLRLPSSSTHQRQVLPSPFNLVAWSIPQSSSAVPHLIHAIWFPTSNDPKKRGSRSCKIGQLLSQADARFLFGIGIRRGGRKPTKGCCITSERSLRRNF
;
A
#
# COMPACT_ATOMS: atom_id res chain seq x y z
N MET A 1 -65.25 -16.39 -9.97
CA MET A 1 -64.76 -15.81 -11.24
C MET A 1 -63.25 -15.56 -11.14
N PRO A 2 -62.38 -16.52 -11.46
CA PRO A 2 -60.93 -16.31 -11.48
C PRO A 2 -60.45 -15.79 -12.84
N SER A 3 -59.61 -14.76 -12.85
CA SER A 3 -59.03 -14.17 -14.07
C SER A 3 -57.84 -14.99 -14.58
N SER A 4 -57.87 -15.34 -15.86
CA SER A 4 -56.81 -16.09 -16.53
C SER A 4 -55.58 -15.23 -16.85
N SER A 5 -54.43 -15.54 -16.26
CA SER A 5 -53.13 -14.98 -16.69
C SER A 5 -52.52 -15.83 -17.82
N PRO A 6 -52.00 -15.25 -18.91
CA PRO A 6 -51.49 -16.01 -20.05
C PRO A 6 -50.13 -16.64 -19.78
N SER A 7 -50.00 -17.94 -20.03
CA SER A 7 -48.73 -18.66 -19.91
C SER A 7 -47.75 -18.27 -21.02
N LYS A 8 -46.52 -17.90 -20.66
CA LYS A 8 -45.42 -17.71 -21.63
C LYS A 8 -44.72 -19.05 -21.89
N THR A 9 -44.99 -19.65 -23.04
CA THR A 9 -44.33 -20.87 -23.51
C THR A 9 -42.82 -20.62 -23.72
N LYS A 10 -41.97 -21.27 -22.91
CA LYS A 10 -40.52 -21.28 -23.13
C LYS A 10 -40.21 -22.03 -24.43
N LYS A 11 -39.59 -21.36 -25.40
CA LYS A 11 -38.96 -22.04 -26.55
C LYS A 11 -37.70 -22.77 -26.08
N THR A 12 -37.71 -24.09 -26.15
CA THR A 12 -36.53 -24.94 -25.95
C THR A 12 -35.53 -24.69 -27.08
N GLN A 13 -34.34 -24.17 -26.76
CA GLN A 13 -33.25 -24.07 -27.74
C GLN A 13 -32.50 -25.41 -27.79
N ALA A 14 -32.72 -26.17 -28.87
CA ALA A 14 -31.91 -27.34 -29.18
C ALA A 14 -30.50 -26.91 -29.63
N SER A 15 -29.47 -27.50 -29.04
CA SER A 15 -28.07 -27.27 -29.36
C SER A 15 -27.68 -27.94 -30.68
N HIS A 16 -27.90 -27.26 -31.81
CA HIS A 16 -27.38 -27.73 -33.09
C HIS A 16 -25.85 -27.65 -33.14
N ALA A 17 -25.21 -28.83 -33.24
CA ALA A 17 -23.78 -28.94 -33.51
C ALA A 17 -23.44 -28.31 -34.89
N THR A 18 -22.81 -27.14 -34.87
CA THR A 18 -22.35 -26.45 -36.08
C THR A 18 -21.20 -27.20 -36.73
N LYS A 19 -21.49 -27.93 -37.81
CA LYS A 19 -20.46 -28.40 -38.76
C LYS A 19 -19.66 -27.18 -39.24
N HIS A 20 -18.34 -27.18 -39.01
CA HIS A 20 -17.43 -26.19 -39.58
C HIS A 20 -17.43 -26.32 -41.11
N LYS A 21 -18.31 -25.56 -41.76
CA LYS A 21 -18.31 -25.37 -43.21
C LYS A 21 -17.02 -24.61 -43.56
N ALA A 22 -16.18 -25.20 -44.40
CA ALA A 22 -14.95 -24.55 -44.85
C ALA A 22 -15.28 -23.16 -45.41
N SER A 23 -14.73 -22.12 -44.80
CA SER A 23 -14.98 -20.74 -45.23
C SER A 23 -14.39 -20.56 -46.62
N SER A 24 -15.23 -20.24 -47.60
CA SER A 24 -14.79 -19.73 -48.89
C SER A 24 -13.77 -18.60 -48.66
N PRO A 25 -12.71 -18.49 -49.48
CA PRO A 25 -11.71 -17.44 -49.32
C PRO A 25 -12.41 -16.08 -49.28
N ALA A 26 -12.05 -15.26 -48.31
CA ALA A 26 -12.65 -13.93 -48.17
C ALA A 26 -12.46 -13.16 -49.49
N PRO A 27 -13.50 -12.48 -50.01
CA PRO A 27 -13.36 -11.68 -51.22
C PRO A 27 -12.26 -10.65 -50.99
N ALA A 28 -11.42 -10.43 -52.02
CA ALA A 28 -10.37 -9.43 -51.96
C ALA A 28 -11.01 -8.06 -51.66
N LEU A 29 -10.71 -7.49 -50.50
CA LEU A 29 -11.16 -6.15 -50.15
C LEU A 29 -10.47 -5.15 -51.06
N ASP A 30 -11.27 -4.33 -51.73
CA ASP A 30 -10.80 -3.15 -52.42
C ASP A 30 -10.19 -2.14 -51.42
N TYR A 31 -9.26 -1.30 -51.89
CA TYR A 31 -8.53 -0.35 -51.05
C TYR A 31 -9.47 0.65 -50.36
N ASP A 32 -10.46 1.19 -51.08
CA ASP A 32 -11.39 2.16 -50.50
C ASP A 32 -12.34 1.49 -49.50
N GLN A 33 -12.75 0.24 -49.76
CA GLN A 33 -13.49 -0.57 -48.79
C GLN A 33 -12.66 -0.84 -47.53
N ALA A 34 -11.39 -1.21 -47.67
CA ALA A 34 -10.48 -1.46 -46.55
C ALA A 34 -10.22 -0.18 -45.74
N ARG A 35 -10.04 0.96 -46.41
CA ARG A 35 -9.88 2.28 -45.78
C ARG A 35 -11.14 2.69 -45.02
N GLN A 36 -12.32 2.62 -45.63
CA GLN A 36 -13.58 2.94 -44.97
C GLN A 36 -13.86 1.99 -43.80
N ALA A 37 -13.56 0.69 -43.94
CA ALA A 37 -13.65 -0.26 -42.85
C ALA A 37 -12.70 0.09 -41.69
N ALA A 38 -11.45 0.49 -41.97
CA ALA A 38 -10.49 0.94 -40.96
C ALA A 38 -10.92 2.24 -40.27
N GLU A 39 -11.42 3.23 -41.02
CA GLU A 39 -11.95 4.48 -40.47
C GLU A 39 -13.19 4.23 -39.59
N ASN A 40 -14.11 3.37 -40.03
CA ASN A 40 -15.28 2.97 -39.26
C ASN A 40 -14.90 2.16 -38.01
N ALA A 41 -13.95 1.23 -38.12
CA ALA A 41 -13.43 0.48 -36.98
C ALA A 41 -12.76 1.43 -35.96
N ALA A 42 -11.94 2.39 -36.41
CA ALA A 42 -11.38 3.41 -35.54
C ALA A 42 -12.49 4.22 -34.84
N ARG A 43 -13.49 4.71 -35.56
CA ARG A 43 -14.63 5.47 -35.00
C ARG A 43 -15.41 4.66 -33.95
N HIS A 44 -15.62 3.36 -34.17
CA HIS A 44 -16.41 2.51 -33.28
C HIS A 44 -15.63 1.90 -32.10
N PHE A 45 -14.34 1.59 -32.27
CA PHE A 45 -13.56 0.82 -31.28
C PHE A 45 -12.55 1.66 -30.47
N ILE A 46 -12.24 2.92 -30.85
CA ILE A 46 -11.36 3.79 -30.03
C ILE A 46 -11.87 3.98 -28.59
N LYS A 47 -13.19 3.98 -28.37
CA LYS A 47 -13.83 4.08 -27.04
C LYS A 47 -15.13 3.30 -26.98
N ALA A 48 -15.40 2.70 -25.81
CA ALA A 48 -16.67 2.03 -25.54
C ALA A 48 -17.88 2.98 -25.74
N LYS A 49 -18.96 2.47 -26.35
CA LYS A 49 -20.19 3.22 -26.69
C LYS A 49 -20.71 4.11 -25.55
N LYS A 50 -20.81 3.58 -24.33
CA LYS A 50 -21.25 4.32 -23.13
C LYS A 50 -20.38 5.55 -22.80
N THR A 51 -19.08 5.52 -23.12
CA THR A 51 -18.18 6.67 -22.95
C THR A 51 -18.46 7.74 -24.00
N ASN A 52 -18.69 7.35 -25.26
CA ASN A 52 -19.03 8.28 -26.33
C ASN A 52 -20.40 8.95 -26.10
N GLU A 53 -21.41 8.19 -25.67
CA GLU A 53 -22.72 8.71 -25.23
C GLU A 53 -22.55 9.73 -24.09
N LYS A 54 -21.80 9.37 -23.05
CA LYS A 54 -21.52 10.28 -21.92
C LYS A 54 -20.80 11.56 -22.36
N TYR A 55 -19.87 11.47 -23.30
CA TYR A 55 -19.15 12.63 -23.82
C TYR A 55 -20.03 13.52 -24.69
N SER A 56 -20.86 12.92 -25.57
CA SER A 56 -21.87 13.67 -26.34
C SER A 56 -22.83 14.43 -25.42
N ASN A 57 -23.25 13.82 -24.31
CA ASN A 57 -24.11 14.50 -23.33
C ASN A 57 -23.44 15.70 -22.65
N TYR A 58 -22.12 15.66 -22.40
CA TYR A 58 -21.40 16.85 -21.88
C TYR A 58 -21.28 17.97 -22.91
N VAL A 59 -21.07 17.64 -24.18
CA VAL A 59 -21.01 18.64 -25.27
C VAL A 59 -22.39 19.28 -25.45
N LYS A 60 -23.46 18.49 -25.56
CA LYS A 60 -24.85 18.98 -25.64
C LYS A 60 -25.24 19.87 -24.45
N ALA A 61 -24.86 19.46 -23.23
CA ALA A 61 -25.08 20.29 -22.04
C ALA A 61 -24.24 21.58 -22.04
N GLY A 62 -23.10 21.57 -22.74
CA GLY A 62 -22.32 22.75 -23.07
C GLY A 62 -23.06 23.68 -24.03
N SER A 63 -23.51 23.17 -25.19
CA SER A 63 -24.18 24.00 -26.21
C SER A 63 -25.44 24.65 -25.65
N ALA A 64 -26.26 23.90 -24.90
CA ALA A 64 -27.45 24.42 -24.25
C ALA A 64 -27.14 25.51 -23.21
N PHE A 65 -26.06 25.35 -22.43
CA PHE A 65 -25.63 26.37 -21.45
C PHE A 65 -25.14 27.64 -22.16
N VAL A 66 -24.28 27.49 -23.17
CA VAL A 66 -23.67 28.59 -23.90
C VAL A 66 -24.71 29.40 -24.66
N LYS A 67 -25.67 28.73 -25.31
CA LYS A 67 -26.81 29.37 -25.94
C LYS A 67 -27.67 30.16 -24.93
N SER A 68 -28.08 29.52 -23.83
CA SER A 68 -28.86 30.18 -22.78
C SER A 68 -28.14 31.40 -22.20
N LEU A 69 -26.82 31.33 -22.02
CA LEU A 69 -26.02 32.46 -21.52
C LEU A 69 -25.96 33.62 -22.51
N SER A 70 -25.91 33.33 -23.82
CA SER A 70 -25.95 34.33 -24.88
C SER A 70 -27.34 34.97 -25.02
N ASP A 71 -28.40 34.17 -24.93
CA ASP A 71 -29.79 34.64 -24.93
C ASP A 71 -30.06 35.57 -23.72
N ASP A 72 -29.58 35.21 -22.52
CA ASP A 72 -29.68 36.00 -21.29
C ASP A 72 -28.91 37.33 -21.38
N ASP A 73 -27.74 37.34 -21.99
CA ASP A 73 -26.91 38.55 -22.16
C ASP A 73 -27.53 39.50 -23.19
N ALA A 74 -28.00 38.97 -24.33
CA ALA A 74 -28.74 39.72 -25.33
C ALA A 74 -30.05 40.32 -24.78
N LEU A 75 -30.72 39.63 -23.83
CA LEU A 75 -31.88 40.17 -23.13
C LEU A 75 -31.50 41.32 -22.19
N LYS A 76 -30.43 41.19 -21.41
CA LYS A 76 -29.93 42.26 -20.53
C LYS A 76 -29.51 43.50 -21.32
N ALA A 77 -28.82 43.32 -22.45
CA ALA A 77 -28.43 44.41 -23.35
C ALA A 77 -29.66 45.18 -23.89
N LYS A 78 -30.74 44.47 -24.25
CA LYS A 78 -32.01 45.09 -24.67
C LYS A 78 -32.66 45.88 -23.53
N ILE A 79 -32.73 45.31 -22.33
CA ILE A 79 -33.27 45.97 -21.13
C ILE A 79 -32.46 47.23 -20.80
N TRP A 80 -31.13 47.14 -20.81
CA TRP A 80 -30.24 48.28 -20.58
C TRP A 80 -30.44 49.40 -21.62
N SER A 81 -30.54 49.05 -22.91
CA SER A 81 -30.82 50.01 -23.99
C SER A 81 -32.20 50.67 -23.88
N GLN A 82 -33.20 49.99 -23.29
CA GLN A 82 -34.50 50.58 -23.00
C GLN A 82 -34.43 51.54 -21.81
N HIS A 83 -33.75 51.16 -20.72
CA HIS A 83 -33.57 52.02 -19.55
C HIS A 83 -32.73 53.26 -19.85
N SER A 84 -31.66 53.17 -20.64
CA SER A 84 -30.82 54.34 -20.97
C SER A 84 -31.58 55.38 -21.80
N LYS A 85 -32.39 54.94 -22.78
CA LYS A 85 -33.28 55.82 -23.54
C LYS A 85 -34.36 56.47 -22.65
N THR A 86 -34.94 55.70 -21.73
CA THR A 86 -35.94 56.23 -20.80
C THR A 86 -35.33 57.27 -19.85
N ALA A 87 -34.13 57.01 -19.32
CA ALA A 87 -33.41 57.93 -18.45
C ALA A 87 -33.04 59.24 -19.16
N GLN A 88 -32.57 59.17 -20.42
CA GLN A 88 -32.32 60.36 -21.23
C GLN A 88 -33.59 61.16 -21.53
N SER A 89 -34.75 60.52 -21.63
CA SER A 89 -36.05 61.21 -21.82
C SER A 89 -36.71 61.74 -20.53
N GLN A 90 -36.12 61.49 -19.37
CA GLN A 90 -36.68 61.88 -18.06
C GLN A 90 -35.73 62.72 -17.20
N ALA A 91 -34.56 63.11 -17.73
CA ALA A 91 -33.78 64.20 -17.15
C ALA A 91 -34.63 65.48 -17.22
N PRO A 92 -35.02 66.09 -16.07
CA PRO A 92 -35.76 67.33 -16.12
C PRO A 92 -34.85 68.41 -16.70
N GLU A 93 -35.35 69.16 -17.67
CA GLU A 93 -34.77 70.45 -18.07
C GLU A 93 -35.02 71.47 -16.94
N HIS A 94 -34.42 71.23 -15.78
CA HIS A 94 -34.32 72.24 -14.75
C HIS A 94 -33.08 73.06 -15.06
N GLU A 95 -33.30 74.19 -15.75
CA GLU A 95 -32.35 75.29 -15.74
C GLU A 95 -32.02 75.57 -14.27
N ILE A 96 -30.75 75.36 -13.90
CA ILE A 96 -30.19 75.82 -12.64
C ILE A 96 -29.53 77.14 -12.97
N ASP A 97 -30.23 78.20 -12.60
CA ASP A 97 -29.81 79.60 -12.68
C ASP A 97 -28.41 79.83 -12.08
N ASP A 98 -27.72 80.84 -12.59
CA ASP A 98 -26.27 80.99 -12.56
C ASP A 98 -25.75 81.49 -11.19
N GLY A 99 -25.93 80.66 -10.17
CA GLY A 99 -25.53 80.93 -8.79
C GLY A 99 -24.01 80.90 -8.59
N GLU A 100 -23.37 82.04 -8.84
CA GLU A 100 -21.95 82.36 -8.58
C GLU A 100 -21.46 81.85 -7.20
N LEU A 101 -20.87 80.64 -7.18
CA LEU A 101 -20.30 80.02 -5.99
C LEU A 101 -18.79 79.85 -6.12
N LYS A 102 -18.11 80.38 -5.11
CA LYS A 102 -16.67 80.67 -5.06
C LYS A 102 -15.78 79.46 -5.31
N GLU A 103 -14.73 79.71 -6.08
CA GLU A 103 -13.49 78.94 -6.10
C GLU A 103 -12.77 79.09 -4.75
N ASP A 104 -12.96 78.16 -3.80
CA ASP A 104 -12.09 78.02 -2.62
C ASP A 104 -12.09 76.55 -2.11
N GLU A 105 -10.89 76.04 -1.82
CA GLU A 105 -10.61 74.74 -1.16
C GLU A 105 -11.15 73.44 -1.82
N LEU A 106 -10.47 73.00 -2.90
CA LEU A 106 -10.41 71.57 -3.27
C LEU A 106 -8.99 71.02 -3.08
N ASP A 107 -8.90 69.97 -2.27
CA ASP A 107 -7.66 69.31 -1.82
C ASP A 107 -6.97 68.56 -2.98
N PRO A 108 -5.73 68.93 -3.37
CA PRO A 108 -4.99 68.26 -4.44
C PRO A 108 -4.32 66.97 -3.93
N GLY A 109 -5.12 66.01 -3.47
CA GLY A 109 -4.65 64.83 -2.72
C GLY A 109 -5.13 63.46 -3.19
N GLU A 110 -6.37 63.33 -3.69
CA GLU A 110 -6.89 62.04 -4.16
C GLU A 110 -6.70 61.89 -5.67
N ASP A 111 -5.75 61.02 -6.06
CA ASP A 111 -5.67 60.41 -7.40
C ASP A 111 -6.98 59.66 -7.68
N VAL A 112 -7.97 60.39 -8.21
CA VAL A 112 -9.16 59.80 -8.83
C VAL A 112 -8.65 58.88 -9.93
N HIS A 113 -8.64 57.58 -9.65
CA HIS A 113 -8.39 56.56 -10.67
C HIS A 113 -9.37 56.82 -11.82
N SER A 114 -8.85 57.43 -12.89
CA SER A 114 -9.52 57.46 -14.19
C SER A 114 -10.06 56.06 -14.42
N PRO A 115 -11.37 55.86 -14.58
CA PRO A 115 -11.94 54.53 -14.70
C PRO A 115 -11.24 53.84 -15.88
N ASP A 116 -10.36 52.89 -15.55
CA ASP A 116 -9.56 52.11 -16.49
C ASP A 116 -10.51 51.69 -17.61
N PRO A 117 -10.33 52.17 -18.85
CA PRO A 117 -11.37 52.14 -19.87
C PRO A 117 -11.82 50.70 -20.02
N GLN A 118 -12.97 50.42 -19.42
CA GLN A 118 -13.60 49.11 -19.45
C GLN A 118 -13.90 48.88 -20.92
N MET A 119 -12.99 48.22 -21.62
CA MET A 119 -13.24 47.73 -22.97
C MET A 119 -14.56 47.01 -22.86
N ASP A 120 -15.60 47.56 -23.50
CA ASP A 120 -16.92 46.97 -23.53
C ASP A 120 -16.73 45.54 -24.01
N ARG A 121 -16.81 44.58 -23.08
CA ARG A 121 -16.60 43.16 -23.38
C ARG A 121 -17.88 42.63 -23.99
N VAL A 122 -18.20 43.17 -25.16
CA VAL A 122 -19.26 42.70 -26.04
C VAL A 122 -19.03 41.21 -26.22
N MET A 123 -20.01 40.41 -25.80
CA MET A 123 -19.96 38.98 -26.02
C MET A 123 -19.85 38.73 -27.52
N ASP A 124 -18.92 37.85 -27.91
CA ASP A 124 -18.75 37.44 -29.31
C ASP A 124 -20.11 37.02 -29.89
N PRO A 125 -20.55 37.56 -31.04
CA PRO A 125 -21.88 37.28 -31.58
C PRO A 125 -22.07 35.80 -31.94
N GLU A 126 -20.99 35.06 -32.19
CA GLU A 126 -21.04 33.61 -32.39
C GLU A 126 -21.00 32.80 -31.09
N PHE A 127 -20.87 33.44 -29.91
CA PHE A 127 -20.68 32.76 -28.63
C PHE A 127 -21.78 31.74 -28.37
N GLY A 128 -23.06 32.09 -28.59
CA GLY A 128 -24.20 31.18 -28.39
C GLY A 128 -24.14 29.87 -29.20
N GLU A 129 -23.34 29.84 -30.28
CA GLU A 129 -23.09 28.70 -31.17
C GLU A 129 -21.64 28.19 -31.08
N ALA A 130 -20.88 28.55 -30.05
CA ALA A 130 -19.43 28.29 -29.97
C ALA A 130 -19.03 26.80 -29.95
N PHE A 131 -19.99 25.88 -29.81
CA PHE A 131 -19.78 24.42 -29.85
C PHE A 131 -20.46 23.73 -31.04
N ASP A 132 -21.07 24.49 -31.94
CA ASP A 132 -21.85 23.95 -33.05
C ASP A 132 -20.99 23.92 -34.32
N GLY A 133 -20.40 22.75 -34.59
CA GLY A 133 -19.57 22.53 -35.78
C GLY A 133 -18.08 22.79 -35.56
N PRO A 134 -17.36 23.35 -36.56
CA PRO A 134 -15.96 23.72 -36.44
C PRO A 134 -15.71 24.69 -35.27
N PRO A 135 -14.53 24.64 -34.63
CA PRO A 135 -14.20 25.54 -33.53
C PRO A 135 -14.00 26.98 -34.06
N LYS A 136 -14.63 27.93 -33.37
CA LYS A 136 -14.60 29.37 -33.60
C LYS A 136 -13.58 30.03 -32.65
N PRO A 137 -13.16 31.29 -32.87
CA PRO A 137 -12.25 32.01 -31.97
C PRO A 137 -12.76 32.08 -30.52
N CYS A 138 -14.07 32.17 -30.32
CA CYS A 138 -14.72 32.17 -29.01
C CYS A 138 -14.84 30.77 -28.34
N THR A 139 -14.62 29.67 -29.06
CA THR A 139 -14.79 28.31 -28.53
C THR A 139 -13.94 28.01 -27.28
N PRO A 140 -12.63 28.37 -27.20
CA PRO A 140 -11.84 28.20 -25.97
C PRO A 140 -12.40 28.96 -24.76
N GLU A 141 -12.96 30.14 -24.97
CA GLU A 141 -13.60 30.95 -23.93
C GLU A 141 -14.90 30.29 -23.45
N ALA A 142 -15.76 29.87 -24.37
CA ALA A 142 -16.97 29.13 -24.05
C ALA A 142 -16.68 27.84 -23.25
N ILE A 143 -15.63 27.06 -23.60
CA ILE A 143 -15.20 25.89 -22.82
C ILE A 143 -14.76 26.31 -21.41
N ALA A 144 -13.98 27.37 -21.27
CA ALA A 144 -13.49 27.85 -19.98
C ALA A 144 -14.64 28.37 -19.08
N ILE A 145 -15.60 29.10 -19.63
CA ILE A 145 -16.80 29.59 -18.92
C ILE A 145 -17.69 28.41 -18.51
N PHE A 146 -17.90 27.40 -19.37
CA PHE A 146 -18.67 26.21 -19.02
C PHE A 146 -18.00 25.36 -17.92
N LEU A 147 -16.67 25.22 -17.96
CA LEU A 147 -15.89 24.60 -16.89
C LEU A 147 -16.00 25.39 -15.57
N TRP A 148 -15.94 26.72 -15.64
CA TRP A 148 -16.15 27.59 -14.49
C TRP A 148 -17.55 27.42 -13.92
N TYR A 149 -18.59 27.48 -14.75
CA TYR A 149 -19.98 27.34 -14.33
C TYR A 149 -20.23 25.98 -13.65
N LYS A 150 -19.74 24.88 -14.22
CA LYS A 150 -19.91 23.56 -13.58
C LYS A 150 -19.09 23.43 -12.29
N CYS A 151 -17.86 23.92 -12.21
CA CYS A 151 -17.01 23.64 -11.03
C CYS A 151 -17.05 24.71 -9.93
N PHE A 152 -17.21 25.99 -10.26
CA PHE A 152 -17.34 27.07 -9.29
C PHE A 152 -18.81 27.33 -8.93
N HIS A 153 -19.68 27.58 -9.92
CA HIS A 153 -21.08 27.92 -9.67
C HIS A 153 -21.93 26.71 -9.22
N GLU A 154 -21.96 25.60 -9.96
CA GLU A 154 -22.64 24.35 -9.53
C GLU A 154 -21.86 23.54 -8.46
N GLY A 155 -20.67 23.98 -8.06
CA GLY A 155 -19.85 23.28 -7.06
C GLY A 155 -19.40 21.85 -7.44
N ARG A 156 -19.36 21.49 -8.74
CA ARG A 156 -18.96 20.14 -9.17
C ARG A 156 -17.46 19.89 -8.97
N LYS A 157 -17.14 18.66 -8.55
CA LYS A 157 -15.75 18.21 -8.29
C LYS A 157 -14.88 18.21 -9.56
N VAL A 158 -13.56 18.31 -9.37
CA VAL A 158 -12.49 18.21 -10.39
C VAL A 158 -12.67 17.05 -11.40
N SER A 159 -13.22 15.91 -10.96
CA SER A 159 -13.52 14.78 -11.85
C SER A 159 -14.52 15.12 -12.96
N THR A 160 -15.44 16.05 -12.70
CA THR A 160 -16.42 16.56 -13.68
C THR A 160 -15.73 17.43 -14.73
N ALA A 161 -14.85 18.35 -14.31
CA ALA A 161 -14.03 19.15 -15.22
C ALA A 161 -13.17 18.28 -16.14
N ASN A 162 -12.50 17.26 -15.59
CA ASN A 162 -11.71 16.32 -16.40
C ASN A 162 -12.57 15.55 -17.43
N LEU A 163 -13.83 15.23 -17.09
CA LEU A 163 -14.78 14.58 -18.00
C LEU A 163 -15.28 15.53 -19.10
N ILE A 164 -15.61 16.77 -18.75
CA ILE A 164 -16.01 17.83 -19.70
C ILE A 164 -14.86 18.12 -20.68
N TYR A 165 -13.65 18.37 -20.15
CA TYR A 165 -12.44 18.53 -20.95
C TYR A 165 -12.22 17.34 -21.89
N SER A 166 -12.29 16.11 -21.38
CA SER A 166 -12.11 14.90 -22.20
C SER A 166 -13.21 14.73 -23.26
N ALA A 167 -14.42 15.23 -23.00
CA ALA A 167 -15.52 15.24 -23.95
C ALA A 167 -15.26 16.24 -25.10
N PHE A 168 -14.84 17.47 -24.81
CA PHE A 168 -14.49 18.45 -25.84
C PHE A 168 -13.24 18.06 -26.65
N VAL A 169 -12.19 17.55 -25.99
CA VAL A 169 -11.02 16.97 -26.69
C VAL A 169 -11.48 15.89 -27.67
N ASN A 170 -12.39 15.01 -27.25
CA ASN A 170 -12.92 13.95 -28.10
C ASN A 170 -13.85 14.46 -29.21
N HIS A 171 -14.64 15.49 -28.95
CA HIS A 171 -15.58 16.07 -29.91
C HIS A 171 -14.83 16.63 -31.12
N TYR A 172 -13.93 17.59 -30.90
CA TYR A 172 -13.17 18.19 -32.00
C TYR A 172 -12.19 17.22 -32.68
N LYS A 173 -11.65 16.22 -31.95
CA LYS A 173 -10.84 15.13 -32.54
C LYS A 173 -11.59 14.29 -33.60
N MET A 174 -12.92 14.34 -33.61
CA MET A 174 -13.79 13.53 -34.47
C MET A 174 -14.57 14.34 -35.51
N LEU A 175 -14.50 15.68 -35.48
CA LEU A 175 -15.41 16.56 -36.22
C LEU A 175 -14.97 16.84 -37.67
N ASP A 176 -13.67 16.96 -37.94
CA ASP A 176 -13.10 17.18 -39.29
C ASP A 176 -11.74 16.46 -39.42
N GLY A 177 -11.78 15.13 -39.35
CA GLY A 177 -10.60 14.26 -39.50
C GLY A 177 -9.48 14.56 -38.49
N ASP A 178 -8.29 14.90 -39.02
CA ASP A 178 -7.11 15.26 -38.23
C ASP A 178 -6.93 16.79 -38.05
N LYS A 179 -7.74 17.63 -38.68
CA LYS A 179 -7.58 19.10 -38.72
C LYS A 179 -7.57 19.78 -37.35
N PHE A 180 -8.42 19.30 -36.43
CA PHE A 180 -8.55 19.83 -35.06
C PHE A 180 -7.83 18.96 -34.01
N ARG A 181 -6.73 18.32 -34.41
CA ARG A 181 -5.83 17.55 -33.53
C ARG A 181 -4.56 18.34 -33.26
N GLY A 182 -4.02 18.17 -32.04
CA GLY A 182 -2.82 18.89 -31.61
C GLY A 182 -3.11 20.20 -30.88
N PRO A 183 -2.06 21.00 -30.61
CA PRO A 183 -2.15 22.27 -29.88
C PRO A 183 -3.08 23.27 -30.57
N TRP A 184 -3.84 24.03 -29.78
CA TRP A 184 -4.67 25.12 -30.31
C TRP A 184 -3.79 26.24 -30.89
N GLN A 185 -4.14 26.69 -32.08
CA GLN A 185 -3.55 27.85 -32.75
C GLN A 185 -4.68 28.70 -33.35
N ASP A 186 -4.71 29.96 -32.94
CA ASP A 186 -5.61 30.99 -33.43
C ASP A 186 -4.79 32.27 -33.50
N ASP A 187 -4.64 32.80 -34.72
CA ASP A 187 -3.92 34.03 -35.04
C ASP A 187 -4.88 35.18 -35.38
N GLY A 188 -6.20 34.97 -35.24
CA GLY A 188 -7.25 35.94 -35.55
C GLY A 188 -7.43 36.26 -37.04
N ILE A 189 -6.60 35.68 -37.92
CA ILE A 189 -6.57 35.97 -39.37
C ILE A 189 -6.87 34.69 -40.18
N SER A 190 -6.41 33.52 -39.71
CA SER A 190 -6.59 32.24 -40.37
C SER A 190 -7.68 31.40 -39.72
N THR A 191 -8.15 30.36 -40.43
CA THR A 191 -9.07 29.38 -39.84
C THR A 191 -8.41 28.68 -38.65
N PRO A 192 -8.99 28.71 -37.43
CA PRO A 192 -8.38 28.13 -36.24
C PRO A 192 -7.98 26.66 -36.40
N ARG A 193 -6.84 26.28 -35.83
CA ARG A 193 -6.24 24.94 -35.96
C ARG A 193 -6.02 24.26 -34.62
N GLY A 194 -6.00 22.93 -34.66
CA GLY A 194 -5.85 22.11 -33.45
C GLY A 194 -7.10 22.10 -32.58
N ASN A 195 -6.96 21.68 -31.32
CA ASN A 195 -8.11 21.42 -30.45
C ASN A 195 -8.34 22.57 -29.45
N PRO A 196 -9.50 23.24 -29.42
CA PRO A 196 -9.73 24.40 -28.54
C PRO A 196 -9.70 24.05 -27.05
N ALA A 197 -9.93 22.79 -26.68
CA ALA A 197 -9.76 22.36 -25.29
C ALA A 197 -8.29 22.39 -24.83
N HIS A 198 -7.32 22.37 -25.75
CA HIS A 198 -5.90 22.51 -25.45
C HIS A 198 -5.42 23.98 -25.37
N ALA A 199 -6.29 24.97 -25.60
CA ALA A 199 -5.96 26.38 -25.46
C ALA A 199 -5.54 26.74 -24.02
N ALA A 200 -4.63 27.71 -23.88
CA ALA A 200 -4.07 28.12 -22.59
C ALA A 200 -5.16 28.47 -21.56
N ARG A 201 -6.17 29.26 -21.96
CA ARG A 201 -7.30 29.65 -21.10
C ARG A 201 -8.07 28.46 -20.51
N VAL A 202 -8.26 27.39 -21.28
CA VAL A 202 -8.90 26.15 -20.81
C VAL A 202 -7.99 25.39 -19.84
N GLN A 203 -6.68 25.33 -20.12
CA GLN A 203 -5.71 24.69 -19.23
C GLN A 203 -5.55 25.43 -17.89
N ASP A 204 -5.55 26.76 -17.90
CA ASP A 204 -5.52 27.57 -16.69
C ASP A 204 -6.81 27.47 -15.90
N MET A 205 -7.98 27.40 -16.54
CA MET A 205 -9.24 27.08 -15.85
C MET A 205 -9.21 25.70 -15.19
N LEU A 206 -8.71 24.67 -15.88
CA LEU A 206 -8.52 23.34 -15.29
C LEU A 206 -7.53 23.34 -14.12
N LYS A 207 -6.49 24.17 -14.17
CA LYS A 207 -5.50 24.36 -13.10
C LYS A 207 -6.08 25.11 -11.91
N ALA A 208 -6.96 26.10 -12.15
CA ALA A 208 -7.73 26.78 -11.11
C ALA A 208 -8.70 25.82 -10.43
N ILE A 209 -9.47 25.04 -11.19
CA ILE A 209 -10.39 24.01 -10.66
C ILE A 209 -9.64 22.97 -9.81
N LYS A 210 -8.46 22.53 -10.24
CA LYS A 210 -7.60 21.61 -9.46
C LYS A 210 -7.07 22.20 -8.15
N LYS A 211 -7.02 23.53 -8.02
CA LYS A 211 -6.57 24.23 -6.80
C LYS A 211 -7.72 24.69 -5.90
N LYS A 212 -8.92 24.88 -6.46
CA LYS A 212 -10.11 25.40 -5.76
C LYS A 212 -10.39 24.66 -4.44
N ASP A 213 -10.37 23.33 -4.49
CA ASP A 213 -10.70 22.46 -3.36
C ASP A 213 -9.47 22.11 -2.48
N GLY A 214 -8.34 22.82 -2.66
CA GLY A 214 -7.03 22.47 -2.08
C GLY A 214 -6.41 21.21 -2.72
N GLU A 215 -5.35 20.64 -2.12
CA GLU A 215 -5.14 19.20 -2.28
C GLU A 215 -6.25 18.54 -1.45
N PRO A 216 -7.19 17.81 -2.07
CA PRO A 216 -8.33 17.29 -1.34
C PRO A 216 -7.84 16.32 -0.27
N GLU A 217 -8.21 16.57 1.00
CA GLU A 217 -7.92 15.65 2.11
C GLU A 217 -8.26 14.24 1.65
N ARG A 218 -7.25 13.38 1.53
CA ARG A 218 -7.40 12.13 0.81
C ARG A 218 -8.28 11.21 1.63
N LYS A 219 -9.57 11.15 1.27
CA LYS A 219 -10.57 10.21 1.81
C LYS A 219 -10.31 8.79 1.33
N HIS A 220 -9.08 8.32 1.55
CA HIS A 220 -8.72 6.92 1.47
C HIS A 220 -9.55 6.16 2.49
N SER A 221 -9.94 4.93 2.14
CA SER A 221 -10.52 4.02 3.12
C SER A 221 -9.50 3.83 4.23
N ARG A 222 -9.94 3.92 5.49
CA ARG A 222 -9.13 3.39 6.61
C ARG A 222 -8.79 1.93 6.29
N ALA A 223 -7.55 1.53 6.49
CA ALA A 223 -7.16 0.13 6.44
C ALA A 223 -7.80 -0.63 7.61
N MET A 224 -8.29 -1.84 7.36
CA MET A 224 -8.73 -2.70 8.46
C MET A 224 -7.51 -3.47 8.98
N SER A 225 -7.02 -3.10 10.16
CA SER A 225 -5.84 -3.71 10.76
C SER A 225 -6.05 -5.19 11.04
N TYR A 226 -5.00 -5.91 11.44
CA TYR A 226 -5.17 -7.30 11.88
C TYR A 226 -6.03 -7.39 13.15
N ASP A 227 -5.87 -6.43 14.08
CA ASP A 227 -6.66 -6.37 15.30
C ASP A 227 -8.12 -6.00 15.03
N ASP A 228 -8.38 -5.09 14.07
CA ASP A 228 -9.74 -4.79 13.59
C ASP A 228 -10.40 -6.07 13.01
N MET A 229 -9.65 -6.87 12.22
CA MET A 229 -10.13 -8.16 11.70
C MET A 229 -10.39 -9.18 12.82
N ARG A 230 -9.53 -9.23 13.85
CA ARG A 230 -9.72 -10.08 15.03
C ARG A 230 -10.97 -9.71 15.82
N GLN A 231 -11.17 -8.43 16.14
CA GLN A 231 -12.34 -7.95 16.87
C GLN A 231 -13.64 -8.25 16.09
N VAL A 232 -13.61 -8.13 14.76
CA VAL A 232 -14.74 -8.53 13.91
C VAL A 232 -14.95 -10.05 13.90
N TYR A 233 -13.88 -10.86 13.86
CA TYR A 233 -13.98 -12.32 13.94
C TYR A 233 -14.53 -12.78 15.31
N GLU A 234 -14.11 -12.16 16.41
CA GLU A 234 -14.59 -12.42 17.77
C GLU A 234 -16.08 -12.08 17.89
N TYR A 235 -16.51 -10.92 17.38
CA TYR A 235 -17.92 -10.54 17.25
C TYR A 235 -18.72 -11.58 16.45
N ILE A 236 -18.25 -11.98 15.26
CA ILE A 236 -18.96 -12.95 14.41
C ILE A 236 -19.00 -14.34 15.05
N SER A 237 -17.93 -14.77 15.71
CA SER A 237 -17.87 -16.08 16.39
C SER A 237 -18.87 -16.18 17.54
N LYS A 238 -19.20 -15.06 18.18
CA LYS A 238 -20.25 -14.97 19.20
C LYS A 238 -21.66 -14.87 18.61
N GLU A 239 -21.83 -14.12 17.52
CA GLU A 239 -23.15 -13.76 17.00
C GLU A 239 -23.68 -14.67 15.88
N CYS A 240 -22.84 -15.50 15.27
CA CYS A 240 -23.21 -16.43 14.21
C CYS A 240 -23.78 -17.72 14.83
N PRO A 241 -25.08 -18.04 14.63
CA PRO A 241 -25.68 -19.27 15.16
C PRO A 241 -24.89 -20.51 14.73
N ALA A 242 -24.72 -21.51 15.59
CA ALA A 242 -24.05 -22.76 15.22
C ALA A 242 -24.86 -23.50 14.13
N GLN A 243 -24.22 -24.45 13.44
CA GLN A 243 -24.88 -25.19 12.36
C GLN A 243 -26.06 -26.04 12.86
N GLU A 244 -25.88 -26.64 14.02
CA GLU A 244 -26.87 -27.48 14.72
C GLU A 244 -28.01 -26.64 15.33
N GLU A 245 -27.76 -25.35 15.58
CA GLU A 245 -28.69 -24.39 16.21
C GLU A 245 -29.59 -23.64 15.21
N VAL A 246 -29.59 -24.00 13.93
CA VAL A 246 -30.51 -23.42 12.93
C VAL A 246 -31.61 -24.42 12.61
N PRO A 247 -32.78 -24.37 13.30
CA PRO A 247 -33.97 -25.08 12.88
C PRO A 247 -34.27 -24.81 11.40
N SER A 248 -34.66 -25.85 10.67
CA SER A 248 -35.05 -25.78 9.25
C SER A 248 -36.09 -24.70 8.93
N HIS A 249 -36.88 -24.30 9.94
CA HIS A 249 -37.95 -23.31 9.84
C HIS A 249 -37.57 -21.88 10.28
N ASP A 250 -36.42 -21.67 10.95
CA ASP A 250 -35.98 -20.32 11.34
C ASP A 250 -35.19 -19.63 10.23
N GLN A 251 -35.94 -18.99 9.33
CA GLN A 251 -35.37 -18.20 8.24
C GLN A 251 -34.55 -16.99 8.74
N GLN A 252 -34.79 -16.47 9.94
CA GLN A 252 -34.05 -15.32 10.47
C GLN A 252 -32.66 -15.71 10.97
N SER A 253 -32.53 -16.77 11.77
CA SER A 253 -31.23 -17.30 12.17
C SER A 253 -30.44 -17.82 10.98
N LYS A 254 -31.10 -18.48 10.02
CA LYS A 254 -30.50 -18.87 8.75
C LYS A 254 -29.96 -17.65 7.99
N ALA A 255 -30.75 -16.57 7.87
CA ALA A 255 -30.34 -15.32 7.22
C ALA A 255 -29.17 -14.63 7.94
N LYS A 256 -29.18 -14.58 9.28
CA LYS A 256 -28.07 -14.06 10.08
C LYS A 256 -26.78 -14.86 9.83
N ARG A 257 -26.84 -16.19 9.95
CA ARG A 257 -25.70 -17.10 9.68
C ARG A 257 -25.15 -16.91 8.27
N GLY A 258 -26.00 -16.93 7.25
CA GLY A 258 -25.59 -16.74 5.86
C GLY A 258 -24.92 -15.38 5.61
N ARG A 259 -25.47 -14.29 6.16
CA ARG A 259 -24.92 -12.93 6.04
C ARG A 259 -23.53 -12.81 6.69
N LEU A 260 -23.34 -13.41 7.86
CA LEU A 260 -22.08 -13.36 8.61
C LEU A 260 -21.00 -14.28 7.99
N LEU A 261 -21.35 -15.48 7.53
CA LEU A 261 -20.45 -16.37 6.78
C LEU A 261 -20.00 -15.73 5.46
N TYR A 262 -20.94 -15.15 4.70
CA TYR A 262 -20.62 -14.36 3.50
C TYR A 262 -19.65 -13.23 3.81
N TYR A 263 -19.86 -12.48 4.91
CA TYR A 263 -18.96 -11.41 5.30
C TYR A 263 -17.55 -11.94 5.61
N LEU A 264 -17.42 -13.00 6.40
CA LEU A 264 -16.13 -13.63 6.72
C LEU A 264 -15.39 -14.06 5.46
N ALA A 265 -16.08 -14.72 4.52
CA ALA A 265 -15.48 -15.16 3.26
C ALA A 265 -15.03 -13.97 2.40
N VAL A 266 -15.87 -12.94 2.20
CA VAL A 266 -15.50 -11.76 1.40
C VAL A 266 -14.38 -10.93 2.04
N SER A 267 -14.43 -10.70 3.35
CA SER A 267 -13.46 -9.87 4.08
C SER A 267 -12.09 -10.52 4.14
N SER A 268 -12.00 -11.78 4.60
CA SER A 268 -10.74 -12.54 4.66
C SER A 268 -10.14 -12.76 3.27
N PHE A 269 -10.96 -12.99 2.23
CA PHE A 269 -10.47 -13.10 0.85
C PHE A 269 -9.90 -11.77 0.34
N ALA A 270 -10.64 -10.66 0.49
CA ALA A 270 -10.14 -9.35 0.08
C ALA A 270 -8.90 -8.91 0.87
N TRP A 271 -8.81 -9.30 2.14
CA TRP A 271 -7.68 -9.00 3.02
C TRP A 271 -6.46 -9.87 2.71
N THR A 272 -6.66 -11.15 2.38
CA THR A 272 -5.55 -12.06 2.08
C THR A 272 -5.06 -11.92 0.65
N VAL A 273 -5.95 -11.82 -0.34
CA VAL A 273 -5.61 -11.84 -1.79
C VAL A 273 -5.51 -10.42 -2.39
N TRP A 274 -5.83 -9.38 -1.60
CA TRP A 274 -5.75 -7.97 -1.99
C TRP A 274 -6.56 -7.63 -3.24
N THR A 275 -7.69 -8.31 -3.40
CA THR A 275 -8.68 -7.95 -4.41
C THR A 275 -9.36 -6.64 -4.08
N ARG A 276 -9.69 -5.88 -5.12
CA ARG A 276 -10.71 -4.82 -5.01
C ARG A 276 -12.07 -5.50 -4.86
N ASN A 277 -13.05 -4.88 -4.21
CA ASN A 277 -14.39 -5.47 -4.13
C ASN A 277 -15.01 -5.79 -5.51
N CYS A 278 -14.72 -4.99 -6.54
CA CYS A 278 -15.13 -5.29 -7.91
C CYS A 278 -14.44 -6.52 -8.53
N GLU A 279 -13.29 -6.94 -8.00
CA GLU A 279 -12.61 -8.18 -8.38
C GLU A 279 -13.22 -9.36 -7.57
N THR A 280 -13.34 -9.24 -6.23
CA THR A 280 -13.93 -10.29 -5.38
C THR A 280 -15.34 -10.69 -5.81
N ARG A 281 -16.25 -9.71 -5.98
CA ARG A 281 -17.67 -9.98 -6.29
C ARG A 281 -17.89 -10.69 -7.64
N LEU A 282 -16.91 -10.62 -8.55
CA LEU A 282 -17.00 -11.19 -9.89
C LEU A 282 -16.39 -12.59 -10.00
N LEU A 283 -15.96 -13.18 -8.87
CA LEU A 283 -15.47 -14.54 -8.85
C LEU A 283 -16.62 -15.54 -9.00
N GLN A 284 -16.47 -16.45 -9.96
CA GLN A 284 -17.37 -17.56 -10.24
C GLN A 284 -16.68 -18.86 -9.81
N PHE A 285 -17.46 -19.94 -9.62
CA PHE A 285 -16.94 -21.21 -9.13
C PHE A 285 -15.76 -21.75 -9.96
N LYS A 286 -15.83 -21.68 -11.30
CA LYS A 286 -14.74 -22.06 -12.24
C LYS A 286 -13.41 -21.28 -12.09
N HIS A 287 -13.37 -20.24 -11.26
CA HIS A 287 -12.13 -19.53 -10.94
C HIS A 287 -11.38 -20.17 -9.77
N PHE A 288 -12.00 -21.13 -9.07
CA PHE A 288 -11.43 -21.90 -7.98
C PHE A 288 -11.14 -23.33 -8.41
N ASP A 289 -10.12 -23.93 -7.80
CA ASP A 289 -9.93 -25.37 -7.75
C ASP A 289 -9.81 -25.73 -6.26
N PHE A 290 -10.83 -26.40 -5.74
CA PHE A 290 -10.92 -26.80 -4.33
C PHE A 290 -10.25 -28.14 -4.03
N ASN A 291 -9.85 -28.91 -5.05
CA ASN A 291 -9.27 -30.25 -4.90
C ASN A 291 -7.90 -30.40 -5.59
N PRO A 292 -6.95 -29.45 -5.45
CA PRO A 292 -5.63 -29.61 -6.03
C PRO A 292 -4.85 -30.70 -5.28
N ALA A 293 -3.86 -31.30 -5.97
CA ALA A 293 -2.92 -32.19 -5.31
C ALA A 293 -2.19 -31.45 -4.17
N ALA A 294 -2.27 -32.01 -2.96
CA ALA A 294 -1.72 -31.41 -1.75
C ALA A 294 -0.21 -31.18 -1.88
N LYS A 295 0.28 -30.07 -1.29
CA LYS A 295 1.68 -29.68 -1.45
C LYS A 295 2.54 -30.41 -0.42
N ILE A 296 3.50 -31.18 -0.90
CA ILE A 296 4.57 -31.73 -0.08
C ILE A 296 5.67 -30.66 0.05
N CYS A 297 5.98 -30.25 1.28
CA CYS A 297 7.05 -29.31 1.59
C CYS A 297 8.41 -30.02 1.70
N SER A 298 9.50 -29.24 1.77
CA SER A 298 10.88 -29.78 1.86
C SER A 298 11.16 -30.54 3.16
N ASP A 299 10.32 -30.38 4.18
CA ASP A 299 10.33 -31.15 5.43
C ASP A 299 9.45 -32.42 5.36
N GLY A 300 8.93 -32.77 4.18
CA GLY A 300 8.04 -33.90 3.95
C GLY A 300 6.59 -33.66 4.38
N LYS A 301 6.25 -32.52 5.00
CA LYS A 301 4.87 -32.27 5.45
C LYS A 301 3.96 -31.98 4.27
N GLN A 302 2.78 -32.60 4.30
CA GLN A 302 1.72 -32.40 3.33
C GLN A 302 0.78 -31.29 3.81
N HIS A 303 0.57 -30.27 2.98
CA HIS A 303 -0.35 -29.17 3.25
C HIS A 303 -1.50 -29.17 2.23
N SER A 304 -2.73 -29.17 2.74
CA SER A 304 -3.92 -28.87 1.94
C SER A 304 -3.98 -27.38 1.60
N TYR A 305 -4.51 -27.10 0.42
CA TYR A 305 -4.77 -25.76 -0.09
C TYR A 305 -5.87 -25.85 -1.15
N TRP A 306 -6.46 -24.72 -1.50
CA TRP A 306 -7.22 -24.57 -2.74
C TRP A 306 -6.59 -23.46 -3.57
N VAL A 307 -6.89 -23.44 -4.86
CA VAL A 307 -6.34 -22.49 -5.83
C VAL A 307 -7.43 -21.50 -6.26
N VAL A 308 -7.06 -20.24 -6.46
CA VAL A 308 -7.92 -19.26 -7.14
C VAL A 308 -7.17 -18.51 -8.24
N ASN A 309 -7.79 -18.37 -9.41
CA ASN A 309 -7.24 -17.71 -10.58
C ASN A 309 -7.91 -16.34 -10.80
N LEU A 310 -7.21 -15.26 -10.46
CA LEU A 310 -7.68 -13.89 -10.69
C LEU A 310 -7.31 -13.42 -12.11
N ARG A 311 -8.26 -13.57 -13.04
CA ARG A 311 -8.15 -13.03 -14.41
C ARG A 311 -8.73 -11.61 -14.51
N ASN A 312 -8.37 -10.89 -15.57
CA ASN A 312 -8.95 -9.58 -15.92
C ASN A 312 -8.92 -8.53 -14.78
N ARG A 313 -7.86 -8.48 -13.98
CA ARG A 313 -7.72 -7.41 -12.96
C ARG A 313 -7.72 -6.03 -13.63
N LYS A 314 -8.20 -5.03 -12.91
CA LYS A 314 -8.33 -3.66 -13.44
C LYS A 314 -6.98 -3.17 -14.01
N ASN A 315 -7.04 -2.60 -15.21
CA ASN A 315 -5.92 -2.14 -16.06
C ASN A 315 -5.15 -3.24 -16.82
N TRP A 316 -5.17 -4.51 -16.43
CA TRP A 316 -4.35 -5.55 -17.08
C TRP A 316 -4.69 -5.78 -18.55
N GLN A 317 -5.96 -5.63 -18.96
CA GLN A 317 -6.36 -5.72 -20.37
C GLN A 317 -5.62 -4.68 -21.23
N ALA A 318 -5.51 -3.44 -20.75
CA ALA A 318 -4.76 -2.37 -21.41
C ALA A 318 -3.23 -2.52 -21.36
N HIS A 319 -2.72 -3.51 -20.61
CA HIS A 319 -1.31 -3.91 -20.63
C HIS A 319 -1.09 -5.14 -21.54
N LEU A 320 -2.02 -6.10 -21.56
CA LEU A 320 -2.07 -7.18 -22.54
C LEU A 320 -2.12 -6.64 -23.99
N GLU A 321 -2.94 -5.61 -24.23
CA GLU A 321 -2.99 -4.87 -25.51
C GLU A 321 -1.65 -4.22 -25.90
N LYS A 322 -0.74 -3.98 -24.94
CA LYS A 322 0.61 -3.43 -25.16
C LYS A 322 1.69 -4.52 -25.27
N GLY A 323 1.31 -5.79 -25.32
CA GLY A 323 2.26 -6.91 -25.32
C GLY A 323 2.89 -7.23 -23.96
N GLU A 324 2.38 -6.67 -22.85
CA GLU A 324 2.78 -7.07 -21.50
C GLU A 324 2.13 -8.42 -21.12
N HIS A 325 2.55 -9.48 -21.82
CA HIS A 325 2.05 -10.86 -21.66
C HIS A 325 2.28 -11.48 -20.28
N GLN A 326 2.93 -10.76 -19.36
CA GLN A 326 3.17 -11.20 -17.97
C GLN A 326 1.89 -11.13 -17.09
N LEU A 327 0.75 -10.66 -17.63
CA LEU A 327 -0.44 -10.25 -16.87
C LEU A 327 -1.71 -11.07 -17.21
N TYR A 328 -1.57 -12.33 -17.64
CA TYR A 328 -2.71 -13.20 -18.02
C TYR A 328 -3.64 -13.61 -16.86
N GLY A 329 -3.22 -13.41 -15.62
CA GLY A 329 -3.87 -13.95 -14.44
C GLY A 329 -2.84 -14.14 -13.34
N HIS A 330 -3.21 -13.93 -12.07
CA HIS A 330 -2.43 -14.47 -10.96
C HIS A 330 -3.18 -15.66 -10.37
N VAL A 331 -2.44 -16.76 -10.19
CA VAL A 331 -2.90 -17.99 -9.56
C VAL A 331 -2.39 -17.96 -8.13
N TYR A 332 -3.30 -18.05 -7.17
CA TYR A 332 -3.01 -17.96 -5.74
C TYR A 332 -3.32 -19.31 -5.08
N ASN A 333 -2.32 -19.89 -4.42
CA ASN A 333 -2.49 -21.09 -3.61
C ASN A 333 -2.80 -20.64 -2.17
N ILE A 334 -3.99 -21.01 -1.68
CA ILE A 334 -4.53 -20.57 -0.41
C ILE A 334 -4.54 -21.74 0.57
N TYR A 335 -3.69 -21.64 1.59
CA TYR A 335 -3.49 -22.64 2.64
C TYR A 335 -4.27 -22.22 3.90
N SER A 336 -4.73 -23.20 4.69
CA SER A 336 -5.32 -22.93 6.01
C SER A 336 -4.31 -22.30 6.97
N LYS A 337 -4.81 -21.45 7.86
CA LYS A 337 -4.07 -20.73 8.90
C LYS A 337 -4.85 -20.77 10.21
N PRO A 338 -4.99 -21.94 10.84
CA PRO A 338 -5.71 -22.07 12.11
C PRO A 338 -5.10 -21.22 13.22
N GLU A 339 -3.83 -20.80 13.10
CA GLU A 339 -3.17 -19.88 14.03
C GLU A 339 -3.64 -18.42 13.92
N ASP A 340 -4.21 -18.02 12.78
CA ASP A 340 -4.73 -16.67 12.52
C ASP A 340 -6.21 -16.74 12.04
N PRO A 341 -7.15 -17.23 12.87
CA PRO A 341 -8.48 -17.59 12.41
C PRO A 341 -9.26 -16.41 11.82
N ALA A 342 -9.01 -15.18 12.27
CA ALA A 342 -9.63 -13.96 11.76
C ALA A 342 -9.31 -13.62 10.27
N ILE A 343 -8.28 -14.25 9.72
CA ILE A 343 -7.84 -14.10 8.32
C ILE A 343 -7.68 -15.45 7.62
N ASP A 344 -8.21 -16.54 8.19
CA ASP A 344 -8.18 -17.87 7.56
C ASP A 344 -9.23 -17.99 6.45
N VAL A 345 -8.92 -17.31 5.34
CA VAL A 345 -9.65 -17.34 4.08
C VAL A 345 -9.91 -18.77 3.60
N TYR A 346 -9.04 -19.74 3.88
CA TYR A 346 -9.25 -21.13 3.45
C TYR A 346 -10.52 -21.69 4.08
N GLN A 347 -10.62 -21.59 5.42
CA GLN A 347 -11.77 -22.05 6.20
C GLN A 347 -13.01 -21.20 5.94
N HIS A 348 -12.86 -19.88 5.82
CA HIS A 348 -14.01 -18.98 5.65
C HIS A 348 -14.70 -19.17 4.30
N VAL A 349 -13.93 -19.36 3.22
CA VAL A 349 -14.48 -19.61 1.88
C VAL A 349 -15.14 -20.98 1.79
N LEU A 350 -14.57 -22.02 2.41
CA LEU A 350 -15.20 -23.36 2.45
C LEU A 350 -16.51 -23.34 3.25
N ARG A 351 -16.51 -22.82 4.49
CA ARG A 351 -17.74 -22.70 5.31
C ARG A 351 -18.84 -21.90 4.61
N TRP A 352 -18.47 -20.88 3.83
CA TRP A 352 -19.43 -20.14 3.02
C TRP A 352 -19.93 -20.94 1.80
N LYS A 353 -19.04 -21.64 1.08
CA LYS A 353 -19.40 -22.54 -0.04
C LYS A 353 -20.40 -23.60 0.43
N ASP A 354 -20.08 -24.31 1.50
CA ASP A 354 -20.88 -25.42 1.99
C ASP A 354 -22.26 -24.92 2.46
N PHE A 355 -22.31 -23.77 3.17
CA PHE A 355 -23.59 -23.11 3.49
C PHE A 355 -24.38 -22.67 2.24
N LEU A 356 -23.70 -22.17 1.20
CA LEU A 356 -24.31 -21.74 -0.05
C LEU A 356 -24.91 -22.94 -0.81
N GLU A 357 -24.21 -24.06 -0.88
CA GLU A 357 -24.67 -25.30 -1.53
C GLU A 357 -25.80 -25.98 -0.74
N ASP A 358 -25.58 -26.27 0.55
CA ASP A 358 -26.49 -27.07 1.37
C ASP A 358 -27.77 -26.33 1.76
N HIS A 359 -27.65 -25.03 2.08
CA HIS A 359 -28.72 -24.28 2.73
C HIS A 359 -29.39 -23.22 1.83
N ILE A 360 -28.72 -22.71 0.80
CA ILE A 360 -29.29 -21.67 -0.09
C ILE A 360 -29.65 -22.23 -1.47
N LEU A 361 -28.75 -22.97 -2.11
CA LEU A 361 -28.96 -23.53 -3.44
C LEU A 361 -29.70 -24.88 -3.42
N GLY A 362 -29.46 -25.71 -2.40
CA GLY A 362 -29.92 -27.11 -2.38
C GLY A 362 -29.26 -27.97 -3.46
N ARG A 363 -28.11 -27.52 -3.98
CA ARG A 363 -27.31 -28.21 -5.01
C ARG A 363 -25.84 -27.76 -4.95
N PRO A 364 -24.89 -28.57 -5.46
CA PRO A 364 -23.52 -28.11 -5.71
C PRO A 364 -23.47 -26.87 -6.60
N MET A 365 -22.42 -26.06 -6.48
CA MET A 365 -22.18 -24.91 -7.34
C MET A 365 -21.83 -25.33 -8.77
N GLU A 366 -22.34 -24.60 -9.75
CA GLU A 366 -21.97 -24.73 -11.16
C GLU A 366 -20.85 -23.73 -11.52
N ASP A 367 -20.04 -24.05 -12.53
CA ASP A 367 -18.93 -23.23 -13.05
C ASP A 367 -19.22 -21.71 -13.18
N ASN A 368 -20.45 -21.37 -13.56
CA ASN A 368 -20.89 -19.99 -13.81
C ASN A 368 -21.58 -19.32 -12.62
N ASP A 369 -21.85 -20.04 -11.53
CA ASP A 369 -22.39 -19.45 -10.31
C ASP A 369 -21.35 -18.53 -9.68
N TYR A 370 -21.77 -17.34 -9.24
CA TYR A 370 -20.92 -16.45 -8.49
C TYR A 370 -20.65 -17.00 -7.10
N MET A 371 -19.37 -17.04 -6.69
CA MET A 371 -18.94 -17.39 -5.34
C MET A 371 -19.50 -16.41 -4.30
N PHE A 372 -19.77 -15.17 -4.71
CA PHE A 372 -20.32 -14.10 -3.88
C PHE A 372 -21.56 -13.49 -4.55
N PRO A 373 -22.69 -14.22 -4.59
CA PRO A 373 -23.90 -13.82 -5.30
C PRO A 373 -24.62 -12.68 -4.58
N GLY A 374 -25.58 -12.04 -5.25
CA GLY A 374 -26.44 -11.02 -4.63
C GLY A 374 -27.34 -11.61 -3.54
N LEU A 375 -27.12 -11.20 -2.28
CA LEU A 375 -27.96 -11.57 -1.14
C LEU A 375 -29.12 -10.59 -0.95
N GLY A 376 -30.35 -11.06 -1.14
CA GLY A 376 -31.56 -10.37 -0.67
C GLY A 376 -31.79 -10.53 0.84
N ALA A 377 -32.79 -9.80 1.37
CA ALA A 377 -33.09 -9.77 2.81
C ALA A 377 -33.36 -11.17 3.41
N ASN A 378 -34.03 -12.04 2.65
CA ASN A 378 -34.44 -13.38 3.10
C ASN A 378 -33.53 -14.49 2.52
N LEU A 379 -32.24 -14.22 2.26
CA LEU A 379 -31.31 -15.10 1.52
C LEU A 379 -31.77 -15.48 0.09
N THR A 380 -32.72 -14.74 -0.49
CA THR A 380 -33.04 -14.90 -1.90
C THR A 380 -31.84 -14.49 -2.75
N ILE A 381 -31.23 -15.45 -3.47
CA ILE A 381 -30.11 -15.20 -4.38
C ILE A 381 -30.49 -15.47 -5.82
N ASN A 382 -29.84 -14.75 -6.74
CA ASN A 382 -29.67 -15.21 -8.11
C ASN A 382 -28.19 -15.63 -8.24
N PRO A 383 -27.85 -16.92 -8.37
CA PRO A 383 -26.46 -17.36 -8.45
C PRO A 383 -25.77 -16.87 -9.74
N GLY A 384 -26.55 -16.51 -10.77
CA GLY A 384 -26.06 -15.85 -11.98
C GLY A 384 -25.83 -14.34 -11.85
N GLU A 385 -26.00 -13.74 -10.67
CA GLU A 385 -25.76 -12.30 -10.45
C GLU A 385 -24.80 -12.01 -9.27
N PRO A 386 -23.77 -11.17 -9.48
CA PRO A 386 -22.77 -10.84 -8.46
C PRO A 386 -23.26 -9.78 -7.46
N SER A 387 -22.89 -9.94 -6.18
CA SER A 387 -23.27 -9.02 -5.10
C SER A 387 -22.96 -7.55 -5.38
N THR A 388 -23.87 -6.62 -5.06
CA THR A 388 -23.71 -5.21 -5.46
C THR A 388 -22.56 -4.50 -4.72
N TYR A 389 -21.98 -3.47 -5.33
CA TYR A 389 -20.95 -2.65 -4.67
C TYR A 389 -21.50 -1.95 -3.41
N ALA A 390 -22.74 -1.45 -3.49
CA ALA A 390 -23.41 -0.82 -2.36
C ALA A 390 -23.63 -1.81 -1.22
N PHE A 391 -24.18 -2.99 -1.52
CA PHE A 391 -24.38 -4.08 -0.54
C PHE A 391 -23.10 -4.38 0.26
N ASN A 392 -21.98 -4.64 -0.43
CA ASN A 392 -20.72 -4.93 0.25
C ASN A 392 -20.19 -3.74 1.06
N ARG A 393 -20.30 -2.51 0.54
CA ARG A 393 -19.88 -1.29 1.25
C ARG A 393 -20.68 -1.10 2.54
N ASP A 394 -21.98 -1.35 2.51
CA ASP A 394 -22.88 -1.08 3.62
C ASP A 394 -22.78 -2.20 4.66
N LEU A 395 -22.65 -3.46 4.23
CA LEU A 395 -22.31 -4.60 5.08
C LEU A 395 -20.98 -4.41 5.84
N ILE A 396 -19.95 -3.86 5.21
CA ILE A 396 -18.68 -3.53 5.89
C ILE A 396 -18.91 -2.57 7.06
N LYS A 397 -19.75 -1.55 6.88
CA LYS A 397 -20.03 -0.56 7.93
C LYS A 397 -20.91 -1.12 9.03
N GLU A 398 -21.91 -1.92 8.67
CA GLU A 398 -22.80 -2.62 9.59
C GLU A 398 -21.99 -3.52 10.53
N VAL A 399 -21.20 -4.44 9.98
CA VAL A 399 -20.38 -5.38 10.77
C VAL A 399 -19.29 -4.65 11.56
N ALA A 400 -18.62 -3.65 10.97
CA ALA A 400 -17.63 -2.84 11.71
C ALA A 400 -18.25 -2.06 12.88
N THR A 401 -19.49 -1.56 12.73
CA THR A 401 -20.21 -0.88 13.81
C THR A 401 -20.63 -1.86 14.89
N ALA A 402 -21.17 -3.02 14.51
CA ALA A 402 -21.64 -4.04 15.44
C ALA A 402 -20.49 -4.70 16.23
N ALA A 403 -19.31 -4.85 15.62
CA ALA A 403 -18.08 -5.28 16.30
C ALA A 403 -17.46 -4.19 17.20
N GLY A 404 -17.98 -2.95 17.19
CA GLY A 404 -17.47 -1.85 18.01
C GLY A 404 -16.17 -1.21 17.48
N LEU A 405 -15.86 -1.31 16.18
CA LEU A 405 -14.65 -0.73 15.62
C LEU A 405 -14.68 0.81 15.64
N HIS A 406 -13.60 1.43 16.10
CA HIS A 406 -13.44 2.89 16.07
C HIS A 406 -13.57 3.43 14.64
N LYS A 407 -14.27 4.55 14.46
CA LYS A 407 -14.48 5.20 13.16
C LYS A 407 -15.00 4.21 12.08
N ALA A 408 -15.91 3.29 12.44
CA ALA A 408 -16.48 2.27 11.55
C ALA A 408 -16.97 2.82 10.19
N ASN A 409 -17.52 4.04 10.18
CA ASN A 409 -17.98 4.76 8.99
C ASN A 409 -16.87 5.09 7.97
N LYS A 410 -15.59 5.06 8.35
CA LYS A 410 -14.41 5.27 7.48
C LYS A 410 -13.94 4.01 6.76
N TYR A 411 -14.41 2.82 7.13
CA TYR A 411 -14.16 1.62 6.34
C TYR A 411 -15.02 1.63 5.07
N MET A 412 -14.38 1.34 3.94
CA MET A 412 -14.98 1.21 2.62
C MET A 412 -14.38 -0.03 1.95
N THR A 413 -14.85 -0.38 0.76
CA THR A 413 -14.47 -1.57 -0.02
C THR A 413 -12.98 -1.78 -0.35
N HIS A 414 -12.08 -0.87 0.06
CA HIS A 414 -10.63 -0.97 -0.08
C HIS A 414 -9.90 -1.18 1.26
N CYS A 415 -10.61 -1.19 2.41
CA CYS A 415 -10.02 -1.35 3.75
C CYS A 415 -9.22 -2.66 3.87
N PHE A 416 -9.78 -3.77 3.41
CA PHE A 416 -9.18 -5.10 3.46
C PHE A 416 -7.90 -5.18 2.63
N ARG A 417 -7.96 -4.73 1.37
CA ARG A 417 -6.80 -4.68 0.46
C ARG A 417 -5.64 -3.89 1.07
N ARG A 418 -5.94 -2.77 1.73
CA ARG A 418 -4.93 -1.92 2.36
C ARG A 418 -4.36 -2.58 3.61
N GLY A 419 -5.23 -3.03 4.51
CA GLY A 419 -4.85 -3.66 5.77
C GLY A 419 -4.03 -4.92 5.60
N GLY A 420 -4.40 -5.81 4.70
CA GLY A 420 -3.62 -7.01 4.40
C GLY A 420 -2.26 -6.72 3.77
N ALA A 421 -2.16 -5.69 2.92
CA ALA A 421 -0.90 -5.26 2.31
C ALA A 421 0.04 -4.64 3.35
N GLN A 422 -0.48 -3.74 4.19
CA GLN A 422 0.25 -3.15 5.31
C GLN A 422 0.66 -4.19 6.35
N TYR A 423 -0.22 -5.14 6.67
CA TYR A 423 0.13 -6.25 7.56
C TYR A 423 1.28 -7.06 6.99
N ARG A 424 1.18 -7.58 5.76
CA ARG A 424 2.28 -8.37 5.18
C ARG A 424 3.55 -7.57 4.94
N PHE A 425 3.49 -6.25 4.79
CA PHE A 425 4.67 -5.42 4.63
C PHE A 425 5.33 -5.00 5.96
N MET A 426 4.53 -4.75 7.01
CA MET A 426 4.97 -4.02 8.22
C MET A 426 4.53 -4.67 9.54
N PHE A 427 3.28 -5.12 9.66
CA PHE A 427 2.70 -5.54 10.96
C PHE A 427 2.66 -7.06 11.21
N ALA A 428 2.93 -7.88 10.20
CA ALA A 428 3.12 -9.31 10.38
C ALA A 428 4.33 -9.57 11.29
N SER A 429 4.34 -10.70 12.00
CA SER A 429 5.51 -11.11 12.78
C SER A 429 6.75 -11.25 11.89
N ILE A 430 7.93 -11.10 12.50
CA ILE A 430 9.23 -11.32 11.87
C ILE A 430 9.21 -12.70 11.17
N GLY A 431 9.78 -12.77 9.97
CA GLY A 431 9.74 -13.96 9.10
C GLY A 431 8.40 -14.21 8.36
N ARG A 432 7.28 -13.62 8.79
CA ARG A 432 5.96 -13.69 8.10
C ARG A 432 5.68 -12.44 7.25
N ARG A 433 6.52 -11.40 7.37
CA ARG A 433 6.59 -10.20 6.51
C ARG A 433 7.09 -10.53 5.10
N TRP A 434 6.75 -9.70 4.12
CA TRP A 434 6.96 -9.93 2.69
C TRP A 434 7.76 -8.80 2.04
N THR A 435 8.72 -9.18 1.18
CA THR A 435 9.54 -8.24 0.41
C THR A 435 8.69 -7.40 -0.56
N MET A 436 9.13 -6.18 -0.88
CA MET A 436 8.44 -5.29 -1.82
C MET A 436 8.12 -5.95 -3.18
N ALA A 437 8.99 -6.83 -3.67
CA ALA A 437 8.74 -7.61 -4.88
C ALA A 437 7.55 -8.58 -4.72
N ARG A 438 7.46 -9.28 -3.58
CA ARG A 438 6.31 -10.15 -3.26
C ARG A 438 5.04 -9.33 -3.04
N ILE A 439 5.12 -8.16 -2.40
CA ILE A 439 3.97 -7.22 -2.29
C ILE A 439 3.46 -6.85 -3.70
N ARG A 440 4.34 -6.35 -4.58
CA ARG A 440 4.01 -5.96 -5.97
C ARG A 440 3.31 -7.07 -6.73
N TRP A 441 3.90 -8.27 -6.73
CA TRP A 441 3.33 -9.43 -7.40
C TRP A 441 1.95 -9.79 -6.82
N TRP A 442 1.85 -9.96 -5.51
CA TRP A 442 0.63 -10.46 -4.88
C TRP A 442 -0.58 -9.53 -5.10
N GLY A 443 -0.41 -8.22 -4.94
CA GLY A 443 -1.48 -7.25 -5.20
C GLY A 443 -1.73 -6.90 -6.66
N GLY A 444 -0.96 -7.48 -7.60
CA GLY A 444 -1.11 -7.30 -9.04
C GLY A 444 -0.75 -5.89 -9.53
N TRP A 445 0.24 -5.25 -8.91
CA TRP A 445 0.79 -3.96 -9.35
C TRP A 445 1.70 -4.19 -10.57
N ALA A 446 1.58 -3.33 -11.60
CA ALA A 446 2.34 -3.48 -12.84
C ALA A 446 3.80 -3.05 -12.67
N THR A 447 4.73 -3.65 -13.42
CA THR A 447 6.18 -3.37 -13.33
C THR A 447 6.52 -1.90 -13.60
N GLY A 448 5.74 -1.22 -14.45
CA GLY A 448 5.87 0.22 -14.73
C GLY A 448 5.14 1.15 -13.76
N GLU A 449 4.42 0.63 -12.76
CA GLU A 449 3.78 1.47 -11.74
C GLU A 449 4.83 1.99 -10.76
N ARG A 450 4.94 3.33 -10.62
CA ARG A 450 6.03 3.96 -9.85
C ARG A 450 6.02 3.47 -8.41
N GLY A 451 7.20 3.09 -7.90
CA GLY A 451 7.36 2.58 -6.54
C GLY A 451 6.73 3.49 -5.48
N ASP A 452 6.86 4.81 -5.64
CA ASP A 452 6.29 5.83 -4.77
C ASP A 452 4.77 5.68 -4.58
N THR A 453 4.03 5.21 -5.58
CA THR A 453 2.57 5.05 -5.50
C THR A 453 2.22 3.88 -4.58
N LEU A 454 2.98 2.79 -4.65
CA LEU A 454 2.83 1.64 -3.74
C LEU A 454 3.33 1.99 -2.33
N ILE A 455 4.47 2.69 -2.22
CA ILE A 455 5.01 3.13 -0.94
C ILE A 455 4.01 4.05 -0.24
N ARG A 456 3.45 5.06 -0.92
CA ARG A 456 2.35 5.88 -0.35
C ARG A 456 1.14 5.04 0.03
N TYR A 457 0.72 4.07 -0.78
CA TYR A 457 -0.41 3.21 -0.42
C TYR A 457 -0.21 2.44 0.91
N LEU A 458 1.02 2.01 1.16
CA LEU A 458 1.44 1.32 2.39
C LEU A 458 1.62 2.31 3.56
N LEU A 459 2.27 3.46 3.33
CA LEU A 459 2.70 4.41 4.38
C LEU A 459 1.72 5.55 4.68
N ASP A 460 0.72 5.90 3.84
CA ASP A 460 -0.21 7.06 4.01
C ASP A 460 -1.03 7.00 5.33
N GLU A 461 -0.95 5.93 6.13
CA GLU A 461 -1.55 5.85 7.49
C GLU A 461 -0.51 5.91 8.62
N LEU A 462 0.77 5.55 8.40
CA LEU A 462 1.82 5.68 9.41
C LEU A 462 2.04 7.14 9.82
N GLN A 463 1.89 8.09 8.87
CA GLN A 463 1.92 9.52 9.16
C GLN A 463 0.82 9.98 10.16
N THR A 464 -0.18 9.15 10.45
CA THR A 464 -1.20 9.42 11.49
C THR A 464 -0.98 8.65 12.80
N TYR A 465 0.10 7.87 12.91
CA TYR A 465 0.52 7.15 14.12
C TYR A 465 1.89 7.63 14.63
N GLU A 466 2.72 8.20 13.76
CA GLU A 466 4.02 8.77 14.09
C GLU A 466 3.89 10.26 14.48
N GLU A 467 3.48 10.52 15.73
CA GLU A 467 3.34 11.89 16.27
C GLU A 467 4.53 12.35 17.13
N ASP A 468 5.47 11.45 17.48
CA ASP A 468 6.68 11.78 18.25
C ASP A 468 7.94 11.12 17.65
N HIS A 469 8.90 11.98 17.31
CA HIS A 469 10.21 11.62 16.72
C HIS A 469 11.40 12.22 17.50
N ARG A 470 11.17 12.83 18.68
CA ARG A 470 12.19 13.64 19.36
C ARG A 470 13.45 12.85 19.72
N ASP A 471 13.31 11.54 19.95
CA ASP A 471 14.38 10.63 20.37
C ASP A 471 14.98 9.83 19.19
N ALA A 472 14.63 10.13 17.94
CA ALA A 472 15.06 9.38 16.74
C ALA A 472 16.58 9.39 16.44
N LEU A 473 17.36 10.19 17.19
CA LEU A 473 18.82 10.22 17.13
C LEU A 473 19.48 9.72 18.43
N CYS A 474 18.74 9.06 19.32
CA CYS A 474 19.30 8.52 20.55
C CYS A 474 20.36 7.45 20.23
N PRO A 475 21.63 7.59 20.71
CA PRO A 475 22.71 6.65 20.38
C PRO A 475 22.42 5.21 20.85
N SER A 476 21.70 5.12 21.97
CA SER A 476 21.12 3.91 22.52
C SER A 476 19.61 3.97 22.35
N ASP A 477 19.13 3.47 21.20
CA ASP A 477 17.70 3.33 20.92
C ASP A 477 17.04 2.32 21.89
N GLU A 478 16.62 2.80 23.05
CA GLU A 478 15.74 2.09 23.99
C GLU A 478 14.38 1.75 23.32
N THR A 479 14.06 2.41 22.22
CA THR A 479 12.86 2.22 21.41
C THR A 479 13.09 1.39 20.12
N ALA A 480 14.01 0.42 20.15
CA ALA A 480 14.14 -0.62 19.11
C ALA A 480 12.79 -1.31 18.77
N ASN A 481 11.81 -1.21 19.68
CA ASN A 481 10.41 -1.55 19.54
C ASN A 481 9.60 -0.80 18.44
N ARG A 482 10.15 0.21 17.75
CA ARG A 482 9.42 0.98 16.70
C ARG A 482 9.98 0.85 15.29
N SER A 483 11.07 0.12 15.06
CA SER A 483 11.67 0.03 13.74
C SER A 483 10.85 -0.80 12.73
N HIS A 484 10.66 -0.24 11.53
CA HIS A 484 10.05 -0.93 10.38
C HIS A 484 10.86 -2.16 9.93
N MET A 485 12.13 -2.35 10.35
CA MET A 485 12.73 -3.69 10.47
C MET A 485 13.92 -3.65 11.47
N GLY A 486 13.66 -3.62 12.78
CA GLY A 486 14.71 -3.82 13.82
C GLY A 486 15.26 -5.25 13.88
N GLU A 487 15.03 -6.03 12.82
CA GLU A 487 15.16 -7.47 12.73
C GLU A 487 16.64 -7.91 12.72
N ASP A 488 17.53 -7.07 12.17
CA ASP A 488 18.98 -7.26 12.20
C ASP A 488 19.56 -7.30 13.62
N ARG A 489 18.83 -6.88 14.66
CA ARG A 489 19.27 -7.03 16.06
C ARG A 489 18.78 -8.33 16.70
N ALA A 490 17.62 -8.83 16.29
CA ALA A 490 16.98 -10.02 16.86
C ALA A 490 17.29 -11.33 16.10
N LEU A 491 17.65 -11.25 14.82
CA LEU A 491 18.06 -12.38 13.97
C LEU A 491 19.56 -12.40 13.67
N ARG A 492 20.30 -11.38 14.11
CA ARG A 492 21.78 -11.38 14.11
C ARG A 492 22.26 -12.66 14.79
N PRO A 493 23.07 -13.49 14.11
CA PRO A 493 23.82 -14.53 14.78
C PRO A 493 24.60 -13.88 15.93
N LEU A 494 24.53 -14.48 17.12
CA LEU A 494 25.25 -14.02 18.31
C LEU A 494 26.69 -13.71 17.91
N THR A 495 27.07 -12.43 17.87
CA THR A 495 28.40 -12.07 17.36
C THR A 495 29.46 -12.50 18.36
N THR A 496 30.72 -12.60 17.95
CA THR A 496 31.80 -12.93 18.88
C THR A 496 31.84 -11.98 20.08
N SER A 497 31.44 -10.71 19.91
CA SER A 497 31.29 -9.74 21.01
C SER A 497 30.12 -10.08 21.93
N ASP A 498 28.91 -10.28 21.39
CA ASP A 498 27.73 -10.64 22.20
C ASP A 498 27.94 -11.96 22.93
N GLY A 499 28.61 -12.92 22.27
CA GLY A 499 28.96 -14.22 22.82
C GLY A 499 30.00 -14.12 23.92
N GLN A 500 31.02 -13.27 23.77
CA GLN A 500 31.99 -12.98 24.84
C GLN A 500 31.33 -12.28 26.03
N GLU A 501 30.46 -11.30 25.78
CA GLU A 501 29.72 -10.59 26.84
C GLU A 501 28.81 -11.56 27.61
N PHE A 502 28.01 -12.37 26.90
CA PHE A 502 27.20 -13.43 27.49
C PHE A 502 28.04 -14.44 28.30
N PHE A 503 29.17 -14.91 27.75
CA PHE A 503 30.06 -15.84 28.47
C PHE A 503 30.70 -15.20 29.71
N ASN A 504 31.08 -13.93 29.64
CA ASN A 504 31.64 -13.19 30.76
C ASN A 504 30.59 -12.99 31.85
N ASN A 505 29.34 -12.64 31.50
CA ASN A 505 28.25 -12.50 32.45
C ASN A 505 27.93 -13.85 33.13
N CYS A 506 27.81 -14.94 32.37
CA CYS A 506 27.65 -16.29 32.95
C CYS A 506 28.83 -16.71 33.84
N LYS A 507 30.07 -16.31 33.49
CA LYS A 507 31.26 -16.59 34.31
C LYS A 507 31.26 -15.79 35.60
N THR A 508 30.83 -14.52 35.58
CA THR A 508 30.68 -13.68 36.78
C THR A 508 29.63 -14.26 37.72
N GLU A 509 28.41 -14.51 37.23
CA GLU A 509 27.33 -15.15 37.99
C GLU A 509 27.74 -16.49 38.62
N LEU A 510 28.44 -17.35 37.86
CA LEU A 510 28.92 -18.63 38.37
C LEU A 510 30.01 -18.46 39.45
N ASN A 511 30.91 -17.49 39.30
CA ASN A 511 31.92 -17.16 40.31
C ASN A 511 31.30 -16.57 41.58
N GLU A 512 30.27 -15.71 41.45
CA GLU A 512 29.56 -15.13 42.58
C GLU A 512 28.77 -16.19 43.34
N CYS A 513 28.07 -17.08 42.63
CA CYS A 513 27.39 -18.24 43.21
C CYS A 513 28.37 -19.18 43.93
N LEU A 514 29.51 -19.49 43.32
CA LEU A 514 30.55 -20.33 43.93
C LEU A 514 31.17 -19.66 45.16
N LYS A 515 31.45 -18.36 45.10
CA LYS A 515 31.98 -17.59 46.23
C LYS A 515 31.00 -17.56 47.40
N ALA A 516 29.71 -17.34 47.14
CA ALA A 516 28.66 -17.40 48.16
C ALA A 516 28.56 -18.79 48.81
N GLN A 517 28.71 -19.88 48.04
CA GLN A 517 28.77 -21.24 48.60
C GLN A 517 30.02 -21.47 49.47
N ILE A 518 31.19 -20.99 49.05
CA ILE A 518 32.44 -21.09 49.82
C ILE A 518 32.34 -20.27 51.12
N GLU A 519 31.79 -19.06 51.07
CA GLU A 519 31.58 -18.22 52.26
C GLU A 519 30.57 -18.86 53.22
N GLY A 520 29.47 -19.43 52.71
CA GLY A 520 28.51 -20.18 53.53
C GLY A 520 29.13 -21.42 54.20
N LEU A 521 29.95 -22.20 53.47
CA LEU A 521 30.69 -23.33 54.03
C LEU A 521 31.72 -22.87 55.07
N SER A 522 32.43 -21.77 54.81
CA SER A 522 33.41 -21.19 55.74
C SER A 522 32.76 -20.72 57.04
N GLN A 523 31.61 -20.06 56.95
CA GLN A 523 30.78 -19.68 58.11
C GLN A 523 30.31 -20.92 58.89
N HIS A 524 29.88 -21.98 58.20
CA HIS A 524 29.44 -23.21 58.84
C HIS A 524 30.60 -23.95 59.56
N VAL A 525 31.78 -24.02 58.94
CA VAL A 525 33.00 -24.57 59.57
C VAL A 525 33.41 -23.71 60.77
N SER A 526 33.40 -22.38 60.64
CA SER A 526 33.71 -21.47 61.76
C SER A 526 32.74 -21.69 62.93
N TRP A 527 31.43 -21.77 62.66
CA TRP A 527 30.42 -22.08 63.66
C TRP A 527 30.65 -23.43 64.35
N LEU A 528 30.98 -24.49 63.60
CA LEU A 528 31.34 -25.79 64.17
C LEU A 528 32.59 -25.70 65.05
N THR A 529 33.67 -25.04 64.60
CA THR A 529 34.90 -24.89 65.39
C THR A 529 34.69 -24.10 66.67
N ASN A 530 33.92 -23.02 66.63
CA ASN A 530 33.57 -22.22 67.81
C ASN A 530 32.70 -23.03 68.78
N SER A 531 31.71 -23.77 68.27
CA SER A 531 30.85 -24.64 69.08
C SER A 531 31.64 -25.74 69.79
N CYS A 532 32.56 -26.39 69.08
CA CYS A 532 33.48 -27.37 69.66
C CYS A 532 34.44 -26.75 70.69
N PHE A 533 34.96 -25.54 70.44
CA PHE A 533 35.83 -24.85 71.38
C PHE A 533 35.08 -24.47 72.67
N THR A 534 33.87 -23.92 72.56
CA THR A 534 33.00 -23.62 73.71
C THR A 534 32.68 -24.89 74.50
N ALA A 535 32.34 -26.00 73.82
CA ALA A 535 32.12 -27.29 74.49
C ALA A 535 33.37 -27.78 75.25
N MET A 536 34.56 -27.69 74.64
CA MET A 536 35.82 -28.05 75.31
C MET A 536 36.17 -27.15 76.51
N GLN A 537 35.84 -25.86 76.45
CA GLN A 537 36.02 -24.94 77.59
C GLN A 537 35.07 -25.27 78.75
N VAL A 538 33.81 -25.61 78.47
CA VAL A 538 32.86 -26.07 79.49
C VAL A 538 33.37 -27.35 80.18
N VAL A 539 33.91 -28.31 79.42
CA VAL A 539 34.53 -29.51 80.00
C VAL A 539 35.76 -29.18 80.85
N ARG A 540 36.65 -28.27 80.39
CA ARG A 540 37.83 -27.87 81.16
C ARG A 540 37.48 -27.15 82.47
N HIS A 541 36.46 -26.30 82.48
CA HIS A 541 36.02 -25.63 83.71
C HIS A 541 35.37 -26.58 84.74
N GLN A 542 35.04 -27.82 84.36
CA GLN A 542 34.60 -28.86 85.30
C GLN A 542 35.74 -29.71 85.89
N GLN A 543 37.01 -29.49 85.50
CA GLN A 543 38.13 -30.40 85.84
C GLN A 543 39.38 -29.75 86.48
N ALA A 544 39.35 -28.48 86.89
CA ALA A 544 40.52 -27.81 87.46
C ALA A 544 40.35 -27.40 88.95
N PRO A 545 40.96 -28.12 89.91
CA PRO A 545 41.14 -27.63 91.28
C PRO A 545 42.36 -26.67 91.38
N PRO A 546 42.41 -25.77 92.38
CA PRO A 546 43.42 -24.71 92.44
C PRO A 546 44.69 -25.11 93.22
N LEU A 547 45.88 -24.89 92.64
CA LEU A 547 47.16 -24.89 93.38
C LEU A 547 48.15 -23.83 92.87
N GLN A 548 49.03 -23.40 93.77
CA GLN A 548 49.90 -22.21 93.69
C GLN A 548 51.37 -22.52 93.31
N PRO A 549 52.22 -21.50 93.04
CA PRO A 549 53.47 -21.64 92.29
C PRO A 549 54.75 -21.69 93.16
N GLN A 550 55.88 -22.19 92.62
CA GLN A 550 57.24 -21.75 93.00
C GLN A 550 58.32 -21.93 91.90
N HIS A 551 59.07 -20.83 91.70
CA HIS A 551 60.52 -20.64 91.46
C HIS A 551 61.42 -21.44 90.49
N SER A 552 62.23 -20.61 89.80
CA SER A 552 63.68 -20.72 89.49
C SER A 552 64.11 -21.15 88.08
N ALA A 553 65.32 -20.72 87.70
CA ALA A 553 65.76 -20.53 86.31
C ALA A 553 67.17 -21.06 86.05
N SER A 554 67.47 -21.48 84.81
CA SER A 554 68.74 -21.18 84.14
C SER A 554 68.72 -21.53 82.63
N THR A 555 69.09 -20.54 81.81
CA THR A 555 70.03 -20.57 80.67
C THR A 555 70.20 -21.85 79.83
N TYR A 556 69.93 -21.76 78.52
CA TYR A 556 70.90 -22.04 77.43
C TYR A 556 70.47 -21.37 76.11
N GLN A 557 71.42 -20.84 75.34
CA GLN A 557 71.21 -20.21 74.01
C GLN A 557 71.68 -21.15 72.88
N ALA A 558 71.03 -21.15 71.72
CA ALA A 558 71.67 -21.29 70.39
C ALA A 558 70.73 -21.05 69.18
N LEU A 559 71.11 -20.08 68.33
CA LEU A 559 71.15 -20.11 66.85
C LEU A 559 69.87 -20.39 66.00
N LEU A 560 69.28 -19.30 65.45
CA LEU A 560 69.28 -18.84 64.03
C LEU A 560 69.45 -19.85 62.85
N PRO A 561 69.07 -19.51 61.58
CA PRO A 561 68.68 -18.19 61.03
C PRO A 561 67.41 -18.14 60.14
N SER A 562 67.12 -16.93 59.65
CA SER A 562 66.00 -16.55 58.77
C SER A 562 66.46 -16.01 57.39
N ASN A 563 65.49 -15.87 56.48
CA ASN A 563 65.49 -15.04 55.25
C ASN A 563 66.40 -15.44 54.05
N SER A 564 65.81 -15.44 52.85
CA SER A 564 66.20 -14.53 51.75
C SER A 564 65.18 -14.53 50.60
N SER A 565 64.93 -13.36 50.02
CA SER A 565 64.24 -13.18 48.74
C SER A 565 65.25 -12.96 47.61
N LEU A 566 64.91 -13.29 46.36
CA LEU A 566 65.07 -12.44 45.16
C LEU A 566 64.69 -13.20 43.86
N GLN A 567 64.23 -12.43 42.85
CA GLN A 567 64.12 -12.83 41.44
C GLN A 567 65.40 -12.37 40.69
N PRO A 568 65.49 -12.33 39.34
CA PRO A 568 64.71 -12.97 38.25
C PRO A 568 65.60 -13.70 37.22
N PHE A 569 65.00 -14.30 36.18
CA PHE A 569 65.69 -14.47 34.88
C PHE A 569 64.72 -14.45 33.69
N THR A 570 65.08 -13.67 32.67
CA THR A 570 64.41 -13.55 31.37
C THR A 570 65.20 -14.28 30.28
N SER A 571 64.54 -14.84 29.26
CA SER A 571 65.17 -15.04 27.93
C SER A 571 64.16 -15.24 26.77
N HIS A 572 64.62 -14.82 25.58
CA HIS A 572 63.98 -14.78 24.25
C HIS A 572 65.11 -14.91 23.20
N ILE A 573 64.97 -15.25 21.91
CA ILE A 573 63.84 -15.51 20.96
C ILE A 573 64.19 -16.81 20.19
N GLY A 574 63.24 -17.57 19.62
CA GLY A 574 63.65 -18.70 18.74
C GLY A 574 62.59 -19.50 17.97
N VAL A 575 61.95 -18.89 16.98
CA VAL A 575 61.13 -19.50 15.90
C VAL A 575 61.81 -20.72 15.24
N TYR A 576 61.07 -21.81 14.92
CA TYR A 576 60.99 -22.39 13.55
C TYR A 576 59.86 -23.45 13.38
N GLN A 577 59.56 -23.73 12.11
CA GLN A 577 58.34 -24.26 11.48
C GLN A 577 57.84 -25.68 11.83
N GLN A 578 56.60 -25.95 11.39
CA GLN A 578 55.95 -27.27 11.30
C GLN A 578 56.75 -28.30 10.48
N PRO A 579 56.40 -29.59 10.61
CA PRO A 579 55.79 -30.22 9.43
C PRO A 579 54.48 -30.98 9.70
N ASN A 580 53.72 -31.19 8.62
CA ASN A 580 52.58 -32.10 8.56
C ASN A 580 52.97 -33.53 8.95
N ASN A 581 52.04 -34.28 9.56
CA ASN A 581 51.66 -35.62 9.09
C ASN A 581 50.43 -36.14 9.85
N ALA A 582 49.48 -36.70 9.09
CA ALA A 582 48.46 -37.62 9.57
C ALA A 582 48.80 -39.03 9.03
N PRO A 583 48.01 -40.07 9.36
CA PRO A 583 47.38 -40.41 10.63
C PRO A 583 47.98 -41.72 11.19
N PHE A 584 47.81 -42.01 12.49
CA PHE A 584 48.08 -43.37 13.02
C PHE A 584 46.94 -43.87 13.89
N GLN A 585 46.37 -45.02 13.50
CA GLN A 585 45.50 -45.82 14.35
C GLN A 585 46.36 -46.56 15.38
N LEU A 586 45.88 -46.70 16.62
CA LEU A 586 46.33 -47.76 17.52
C LEU A 586 45.17 -48.25 18.38
N SER A 587 45.31 -49.49 18.83
CA SER A 587 44.21 -50.38 19.20
C SER A 587 43.73 -50.25 20.64
N THR A 588 42.45 -50.59 20.81
CA THR A 588 41.80 -51.13 22.02
C THR A 588 42.71 -51.65 23.15
N GLY A 589 42.50 -51.14 24.36
CA GLY A 589 43.07 -51.68 25.59
C GLY A 589 42.35 -51.16 26.86
N ARG A 590 41.87 -52.10 27.69
CA ARG A 590 41.29 -51.97 29.05
C ARG A 590 41.94 -50.91 29.96
N ALA A 591 41.34 -50.40 31.03
CA ALA A 591 39.94 -50.36 31.52
C ALA A 591 39.91 -49.53 32.83
N SER A 592 38.85 -48.75 33.06
CA SER A 592 38.45 -48.29 34.41
C SER A 592 37.05 -47.66 34.38
N HIS A 593 36.26 -47.87 35.42
CA HIS A 593 34.87 -47.41 35.51
C HIS A 593 34.77 -45.96 36.00
N PRO A 594 33.85 -45.15 35.44
CA PRO A 594 33.17 -44.10 36.18
C PRO A 594 31.80 -44.60 36.69
N ILE A 595 31.50 -44.27 37.95
CA ILE A 595 30.24 -44.58 38.63
C ILE A 595 29.08 -43.86 37.92
N LYS A 596 28.04 -44.61 37.54
CA LYS A 596 26.76 -44.03 37.10
C LYS A 596 25.88 -43.72 38.31
N LEU A 597 25.49 -42.45 38.45
CA LEU A 597 24.25 -42.10 39.14
C LEU A 597 23.12 -42.19 38.11
N CYS A 598 22.13 -43.05 38.33
CA CYS A 598 20.96 -43.19 37.46
C CYS A 598 19.76 -42.43 38.03
N ILE A 599 19.12 -41.60 37.21
CA ILE A 599 17.67 -41.35 37.27
C ILE A 599 17.11 -41.66 35.87
N SER A 600 15.85 -42.07 35.80
CA SER A 600 15.41 -43.22 35.01
C SER A 600 14.35 -42.94 33.92
N HIS A 601 14.43 -43.68 32.79
CA HIS A 601 13.33 -44.08 31.88
C HIS A 601 12.47 -42.94 31.24
N HIS A 602 11.81 -43.05 30.08
CA HIS A 602 11.55 -44.08 29.05
C HIS A 602 11.58 -43.35 27.67
N GLN A 603 11.76 -43.93 26.48
CA GLN A 603 12.07 -45.28 25.97
C GLN A 603 12.71 -45.12 24.56
N ALA A 604 13.29 -46.19 23.96
CA ALA A 604 13.93 -46.15 22.64
C ALA A 604 13.16 -46.91 21.55
N TYR A 605 13.28 -46.48 20.29
CA TYR A 605 12.94 -47.28 19.10
C TYR A 605 14.21 -47.79 18.41
N HIS A 606 14.19 -49.06 17.98
CA HIS A 606 15.29 -49.69 17.25
C HIS A 606 15.45 -49.14 15.82
N ILE A 607 16.66 -48.72 15.46
CA ILE A 607 17.05 -48.53 14.06
C ILE A 607 17.78 -49.79 13.58
N LYS A 608 17.14 -50.54 12.67
CA LYS A 608 17.83 -51.55 11.85
C LYS A 608 18.35 -50.87 10.58
N LEU A 609 19.66 -50.71 10.47
CA LEU A 609 20.28 -50.42 9.17
C LEU A 609 20.27 -51.70 8.32
N CYS A 610 19.58 -51.67 7.18
CA CYS A 610 19.75 -52.65 6.11
C CYS A 610 20.34 -51.93 4.90
N ILE A 611 21.58 -52.30 4.54
CA ILE A 611 22.22 -51.89 3.29
C ILE A 611 21.96 -53.01 2.28
N SER A 612 21.27 -52.71 1.18
CA SER A 612 21.12 -53.64 0.04
C SER A 612 21.56 -52.96 -1.25
N HIS A 613 22.49 -53.61 -1.95
CA HIS A 613 22.98 -53.26 -3.29
C HIS A 613 22.04 -53.77 -4.42
N TYR A 614 22.45 -53.49 -5.66
CA TYR A 614 21.97 -54.01 -6.96
C TYR A 614 20.82 -53.24 -7.66
N PRO A 615 20.69 -53.31 -9.00
CA PRO A 615 21.73 -52.95 -9.97
C PRO A 615 21.16 -52.15 -11.18
N SER A 616 21.94 -52.01 -12.25
CA SER A 616 21.56 -51.30 -13.48
C SER A 616 21.27 -52.23 -14.68
N ARG A 617 20.37 -51.78 -15.59
CA ARG A 617 20.11 -52.26 -16.98
C ARG A 617 19.35 -53.61 -17.17
N PRO A 618 18.77 -53.92 -18.37
CA PRO A 618 18.19 -53.06 -19.43
C PRO A 618 16.88 -53.60 -20.12
N SER A 619 16.30 -52.79 -21.03
CA SER A 619 15.60 -53.17 -22.30
C SER A 619 14.31 -54.03 -22.37
N ALA A 620 13.22 -53.36 -22.78
CA ALA A 620 12.42 -53.60 -24.02
C ALA A 620 11.26 -54.64 -24.12
N ILE A 621 10.40 -54.36 -25.12
CA ILE A 621 9.32 -55.18 -25.76
C ILE A 621 7.96 -55.22 -25.00
N ALA A 622 6.75 -55.12 -25.61
CA ALA A 622 6.23 -54.46 -26.84
C ALA A 622 4.67 -54.56 -26.88
N PHE A 623 4.04 -54.07 -27.97
CA PHE A 623 2.64 -54.30 -28.44
C PHE A 623 1.47 -53.53 -27.76
N LEU A 624 0.46 -52.97 -28.47
CA LEU A 624 0.34 -52.62 -29.92
C LEU A 624 -0.91 -51.73 -30.24
N LYS A 625 -0.82 -50.90 -31.31
CA LYS A 625 -1.89 -50.40 -32.25
C LYS A 625 -3.05 -49.54 -31.70
N ARG A 626 -3.69 -48.62 -32.45
CA ARG A 626 -3.49 -47.90 -33.75
C ARG A 626 -4.44 -46.67 -33.68
N SER A 627 -4.25 -45.49 -34.28
CA SER A 627 -3.97 -45.08 -35.68
C SER A 627 -3.68 -43.55 -35.70
N GLN A 628 -2.76 -42.93 -36.45
CA GLN A 628 -2.59 -42.82 -37.92
C GLN A 628 -3.78 -42.16 -38.65
N LEU A 629 -3.67 -41.16 -39.55
CA LEU A 629 -2.60 -40.31 -40.12
C LEU A 629 -3.15 -38.84 -40.24
N ARG A 630 -2.59 -37.80 -40.89
CA ARG A 630 -1.45 -37.59 -41.84
C ARG A 630 -0.97 -36.11 -41.78
N LEU A 631 0.24 -35.81 -42.29
CA LEU A 631 0.73 -34.47 -42.67
C LEU A 631 0.87 -34.36 -44.20
N PRO A 632 1.00 -33.14 -44.75
CA PRO A 632 1.84 -32.93 -45.93
C PRO A 632 2.99 -31.92 -45.71
N SER A 633 4.12 -32.24 -46.33
CA SER A 633 5.23 -31.36 -46.73
C SER A 633 4.76 -30.28 -47.75
N SER A 634 5.48 -29.22 -48.12
CA SER A 634 6.87 -28.73 -47.94
C SER A 634 6.97 -27.31 -48.53
N SER A 635 7.88 -26.46 -48.04
CA SER A 635 8.89 -25.71 -48.86
C SER A 635 9.45 -24.47 -48.15
N THR A 636 10.71 -24.59 -47.71
CA THR A 636 11.84 -23.71 -48.07
C THR A 636 11.65 -22.19 -48.17
N HIS A 637 12.19 -21.45 -47.19
CA HIS A 637 13.18 -20.40 -47.49
C HIS A 637 14.04 -20.08 -46.26
N GLN A 638 15.37 -20.21 -46.39
CA GLN A 638 16.33 -19.80 -45.37
C GLN A 638 16.56 -18.28 -45.42
N ARG A 639 16.59 -17.63 -44.26
CA ARG A 639 17.51 -16.51 -43.99
C ARG A 639 18.09 -16.69 -42.60
N GLN A 640 19.40 -16.92 -42.54
CA GLN A 640 20.17 -16.89 -41.30
C GLN A 640 20.47 -15.44 -40.93
N VAL A 641 20.24 -15.07 -39.66
CA VAL A 641 20.89 -13.91 -39.04
C VAL A 641 21.34 -14.34 -37.65
N LEU A 642 22.66 -14.47 -37.47
CA LEU A 642 23.30 -14.66 -36.18
C LEU A 642 23.44 -13.31 -35.46
N PRO A 643 23.39 -13.31 -34.12
CA PRO A 643 24.21 -12.37 -33.34
C PRO A 643 25.25 -13.10 -32.48
N SER A 644 26.47 -12.58 -32.53
CA SER A 644 27.64 -12.95 -31.73
C SER A 644 27.46 -12.65 -30.23
N PRO A 645 28.12 -13.37 -29.30
CA PRO A 645 27.98 -13.12 -27.86
C PRO A 645 28.61 -11.78 -27.41
N PHE A 646 27.99 -11.16 -26.39
CA PHE A 646 28.53 -9.98 -25.71
C PHE A 646 29.65 -10.36 -24.73
N ASN A 647 30.79 -9.67 -24.83
CA ASN A 647 31.87 -9.75 -23.85
C ASN A 647 31.52 -8.97 -22.57
N LEU A 648 31.74 -9.61 -21.42
CA LEU A 648 31.72 -8.96 -20.10
C LEU A 648 33.04 -8.22 -19.88
N VAL A 649 33.00 -6.89 -19.86
CA VAL A 649 34.13 -6.06 -19.43
C VAL A 649 33.99 -5.78 -17.94
N ALA A 650 34.79 -6.46 -17.12
CA ALA A 650 34.92 -6.15 -15.71
C ALA A 650 35.77 -4.88 -15.53
N TRP A 651 35.24 -3.89 -14.80
CA TRP A 651 36.01 -2.73 -14.36
C TRP A 651 36.52 -2.96 -12.94
N SER A 652 37.83 -3.20 -12.82
CA SER A 652 38.53 -3.19 -11.53
C SER A 652 38.82 -1.76 -11.10
N ILE A 653 38.43 -1.38 -9.88
CA ILE A 653 38.83 -0.11 -9.26
C ILE A 653 39.87 -0.42 -8.18
N PRO A 654 41.05 0.24 -8.16
CA PRO A 654 42.12 -0.09 -7.23
C PRO A 654 41.90 0.51 -5.84
N GLN A 655 42.47 -0.16 -4.83
CA GLN A 655 42.65 0.40 -3.48
C GLN A 655 43.76 1.47 -3.50
N SER A 656 43.60 2.54 -2.74
CA SER A 656 44.70 3.39 -2.28
C SER A 656 44.45 3.90 -0.85
N SER A 657 45.53 4.15 -0.13
CA SER A 657 45.57 4.29 1.33
C SER A 657 45.76 5.72 1.83
N SER A 658 45.70 5.86 3.16
CA SER A 658 46.42 6.83 4.00
C SER A 658 46.01 8.33 4.05
N ALA A 659 45.35 8.67 5.18
CA ALA A 659 45.88 9.54 6.25
C ALA A 659 45.55 11.06 6.33
N VAL A 660 44.80 11.42 7.40
CA VAL A 660 45.08 12.50 8.42
C VAL A 660 44.93 13.98 7.95
N PRO A 661 44.60 15.00 8.82
CA PRO A 661 44.24 15.04 10.26
C PRO A 661 42.87 15.66 10.61
N HIS A 662 42.57 15.68 11.91
CA HIS A 662 41.49 16.42 12.57
C HIS A 662 41.56 17.95 12.43
N LEU A 663 40.40 18.61 12.45
CA LEU A 663 40.26 19.97 13.00
C LEU A 663 39.00 20.05 13.87
N ILE A 664 39.16 20.45 15.13
CA ILE A 664 38.05 20.66 16.08
C ILE A 664 37.79 22.17 16.14
N HIS A 665 36.53 22.58 15.95
CA HIS A 665 36.07 23.91 16.35
C HIS A 665 34.85 23.77 17.26
N ALA A 666 35.06 24.03 18.55
CA ALA A 666 33.96 24.24 19.48
C ALA A 666 33.37 25.63 19.24
N ILE A 667 32.04 25.74 19.22
CA ILE A 667 31.33 27.01 19.30
C ILE A 667 30.43 26.96 20.52
N TRP A 668 30.69 27.90 21.43
CA TRP A 668 29.98 28.11 22.68
C TRP A 668 28.81 29.07 22.44
N PHE A 669 27.63 28.80 23.00
CA PHE A 669 26.52 29.76 23.02
C PHE A 669 26.01 29.93 24.46
N PRO A 670 25.79 31.18 24.93
CA PRO A 670 25.47 31.45 26.33
C PRO A 670 23.97 31.31 26.63
N THR A 671 23.68 30.82 27.84
CA THR A 671 22.36 30.89 28.48
C THR A 671 22.05 32.31 28.95
N SER A 672 20.80 32.77 28.81
CA SER A 672 20.31 33.98 29.47
C SER A 672 18.85 33.82 29.89
N ASN A 673 18.59 33.96 31.18
CA ASN A 673 17.27 34.18 31.77
C ASN A 673 17.10 35.68 32.05
N ASP A 674 15.95 36.28 31.74
CA ASP A 674 15.07 36.86 32.77
C ASP A 674 13.70 37.32 32.18
N PRO A 675 12.61 37.40 32.96
CA PRO A 675 11.30 37.83 32.49
C PRO A 675 10.91 39.25 32.97
N LYS A 676 9.98 39.92 32.26
CA LYS A 676 8.90 40.81 32.74
C LYS A 676 8.48 41.82 31.66
N LYS A 677 7.17 41.90 31.34
CA LYS A 677 6.27 43.01 31.75
C LYS A 677 4.84 42.79 31.24
N ARG A 678 3.88 43.30 32.00
CA ARG A 678 2.42 43.26 31.72
C ARG A 678 2.01 44.44 30.85
N GLY A 679 0.93 44.29 30.07
CA GLY A 679 0.18 45.38 29.42
C GLY A 679 -1.32 45.09 29.48
N SER A 680 -2.14 46.07 29.86
CA SER A 680 -3.56 45.91 30.23
C SER A 680 -4.50 46.70 29.30
N ARG A 681 -5.71 46.16 29.06
CA ARG A 681 -7.05 46.79 28.83
C ARG A 681 -8.00 45.64 28.37
N SER A 682 -9.13 45.30 29.02
CA SER A 682 -10.33 46.07 29.42
C SER A 682 -11.11 46.57 28.19
N CYS A 683 -12.44 46.36 28.00
CA CYS A 683 -13.49 45.85 28.89
C CYS A 683 -14.79 45.40 28.13
N LYS A 684 -15.76 44.87 28.91
CA LYS A 684 -17.24 44.75 28.66
C LYS A 684 -17.87 43.56 27.89
N ILE A 685 -18.24 42.54 28.70
CA ILE A 685 -19.62 42.06 29.00
C ILE A 685 -20.48 41.38 27.90
N GLY A 686 -20.90 40.15 28.20
CA GLY A 686 -22.00 39.40 27.57
C GLY A 686 -21.99 37.92 27.99
N GLN A 687 -22.65 37.55 29.09
CA GLN A 687 -22.56 36.20 29.69
C GLN A 687 -23.45 35.16 29.00
N LEU A 688 -22.95 33.93 28.82
CA LEU A 688 -23.55 32.71 29.43
C LEU A 688 -22.58 31.50 29.37
N LEU A 689 -22.84 30.53 30.26
CA LEU A 689 -22.02 29.38 30.70
C LEU A 689 -22.17 28.16 29.74
N SER A 690 -21.31 27.13 29.66
CA SER A 690 -19.99 26.82 30.28
C SER A 690 -19.25 25.70 29.49
N GLN A 691 -17.99 25.42 29.88
CA GLN A 691 -17.15 24.24 29.55
C GLN A 691 -16.78 24.05 28.05
N ALA A 692 -15.65 24.59 27.55
CA ALA A 692 -14.24 24.33 27.87
C ALA A 692 -13.62 23.13 27.12
N ASP A 693 -12.97 23.43 25.98
CA ASP A 693 -11.78 22.70 25.54
C ASP A 693 -10.91 23.66 24.70
N ALA A 694 -9.69 23.97 25.16
CA ALA A 694 -8.90 25.09 24.65
C ALA A 694 -7.73 24.63 23.76
N ARG A 695 -7.81 24.94 22.45
CA ARG A 695 -6.66 24.85 21.53
C ARG A 695 -6.14 26.24 21.18
N PHE A 696 -5.02 26.64 21.76
CA PHE A 696 -4.29 27.84 21.33
C PHE A 696 -3.48 27.54 20.07
N LEU A 697 -3.70 28.32 19.01
CA LEU A 697 -2.87 28.35 17.81
C LEU A 697 -1.93 29.55 17.85
N PHE A 698 -0.62 29.32 17.96
CA PHE A 698 0.39 30.34 17.70
C PHE A 698 0.65 30.44 16.18
N GLY A 699 0.04 31.43 15.53
CA GLY A 699 0.32 31.76 14.13
C GLY A 699 1.53 32.70 14.00
N ILE A 700 2.74 32.14 13.87
CA ILE A 700 3.94 32.95 13.54
C ILE A 700 3.98 33.20 12.03
N GLY A 701 3.65 34.43 11.62
CA GLY A 701 3.71 34.86 10.22
C GLY A 701 5.13 35.12 9.74
N ILE A 702 5.78 34.15 9.09
CA ILE A 702 7.09 34.34 8.47
C ILE A 702 6.94 35.00 7.08
N ARG A 703 7.27 36.29 7.02
CA ARG A 703 7.31 37.10 5.80
C ARG A 703 8.52 36.71 4.92
N ARG A 704 8.36 35.74 4.01
CA ARG A 704 9.42 35.37 3.04
C ARG A 704 9.45 36.31 1.83
N GLY A 705 10.24 37.40 1.94
CA GLY A 705 10.69 38.16 0.79
C GLY A 705 11.73 37.36 0.00
N GLY A 706 11.40 36.96 -1.23
CA GLY A 706 12.29 36.17 -2.09
C GLY A 706 12.36 36.74 -3.50
N ARG A 707 13.29 37.68 -3.74
CA ARG A 707 13.63 38.14 -5.10
C ARG A 707 14.15 36.94 -5.90
N LYS A 708 13.54 36.64 -7.05
CA LYS A 708 14.12 35.74 -8.06
C LYS A 708 14.87 36.58 -9.10
N PRO A 709 16.08 36.19 -9.53
CA PRO A 709 16.76 36.87 -10.62
C PRO A 709 16.04 36.59 -11.94
N THR A 710 15.99 37.61 -12.78
CA THR A 710 15.58 37.53 -14.18
C THR A 710 16.52 36.62 -14.97
N LYS A 711 15.98 35.65 -15.70
CA LYS A 711 16.75 34.98 -16.76
C LYS A 711 16.66 35.85 -18.01
N GLY A 712 17.72 36.58 -18.30
CA GLY A 712 17.85 37.36 -19.53
C GLY A 712 17.77 36.46 -20.76
N CYS A 713 17.07 36.95 -21.78
CA CYS A 713 17.04 36.34 -23.10
C CYS A 713 18.32 36.74 -23.85
N CYS A 714 19.23 35.80 -24.09
CA CYS A 714 20.32 36.00 -25.05
C CYS A 714 20.02 35.19 -26.30
N ILE A 715 19.66 35.91 -27.36
CA ILE A 715 19.60 35.38 -28.72
C ILE A 715 21.04 35.27 -29.21
N THR A 716 21.45 34.08 -29.62
CA THR A 716 22.54 33.90 -30.58
C THR A 716 22.10 32.91 -31.65
N SER A 717 21.91 33.44 -32.87
CA SER A 717 22.32 32.73 -34.07
C SER A 717 23.79 32.29 -33.89
N GLU A 718 24.30 31.22 -34.46
CA GLU A 718 24.28 30.88 -35.87
C GLU A 718 25.07 29.57 -36.02
N ARG A 719 24.68 28.65 -36.91
CA ARG A 719 25.60 27.65 -37.51
C ARG A 719 24.94 26.89 -38.65
N SER A 720 25.05 27.48 -39.84
CA SER A 720 25.14 26.73 -41.08
C SER A 720 26.61 26.63 -41.51
N LEU A 721 26.87 25.86 -42.57
CA LEU A 721 28.13 25.72 -43.30
C LEU A 721 29.30 25.00 -42.61
N ARG A 722 29.48 23.75 -43.04
CA ARG A 722 30.80 23.10 -43.16
C ARG A 722 31.57 23.75 -44.33
N ARG A 723 32.88 23.99 -44.18
CA ARG A 723 33.93 23.77 -45.20
C ARG A 723 35.33 24.05 -44.65
N ASN A 724 36.23 23.10 -44.93
CA ASN A 724 37.69 23.20 -45.12
C ASN A 724 38.46 24.36 -44.47
N PHE A 725 39.27 24.08 -43.45
CA PHE A 725 40.67 23.64 -43.65
C PHE A 725 41.14 22.81 -42.45
#